data_AF-A0A7C6NAT9-F1
#
_entry.id   AF-A0A7C6NAT9-F1
#
_cell.length_a   1.000
_cell.length_b   1.000
_cell.length_c   1.000
_cell.angle_alpha   90.00
_cell.angle_beta   90.00
_cell.angle_gamma   90.00
#
_symmetry.space_group_name_H-M   'P 1'
#
loop_
_entity.id
_entity.type
_entity.pdbx_description
1 polymer ?
#
loop_
_entity_poly.entity_id
_entity_poly.type
_entity_poly.pdbx_seq_one_letter_code
_entity_poly.pdbx_strand_id
1 'polypeptide(L)'
;MKTLPLTLPLVQHPLVCSPLYHHQAIMFDEWKNHSTFLIATKTGTGKTAAAVLPILKYKESAIMVYPTNELIRNQVAGVANIARMGGLNPCIYEPETTKEEFGKADVLLVHIDAAALEKWGREKGWGSKWKVLNRLLGGNKTKIIFTNPDILFLIFALRYRAEALASLQGYQTLVVDEFHLYQGVEFAHALFMVHLARHLGMFERVVLLSATPDPEVKKIIRRFFAPLEIDLTTCSRYHKKDKRTAVHEVEIIPCPAGSDPVETAVNTILSLREKLAELAKQENETDYIPAVVVLNSVINAIRLEDRLLEEGFSENELLIVRGLSHRDIRQKQPEQLLVIGTSAIEVGVDFKCDYLLFEALEAPSFMQRFGRVGRHRPGTAYIICPENVRTGIERLDKEVTRDDFEKKVYDWYATPESRPWFISTRSGLITVYALVNNIISKVIDYYQGSPEDIEEVKNKLELIAEKYAEKIECERLLAAVCIQFARAGRGIKEYQWLKVYQELNTFRTSLPSIRVYDYAEKEKRGEQYASYNVDLITLIRRAEGLKFNPKLNIDSSKGMLTVKGYGKYKKVSVLGLSSISEAYGRVFQTIDFPELSILQNDHCTPVSHIMTLKNHIFTVVPKGLFEVDWRLPVFPCGQSLIAFDGAALLLHELYLKNKTCMT
;
A
#
# COMPACT_ATOMS: atom_id res chain seq x y z
N MET A 1 -23.72 -18.85 -9.43
CA MET A 1 -24.03 -17.47 -9.89
C MET A 1 -22.93 -17.02 -10.84
N LYS A 2 -23.20 -16.21 -11.88
CA LYS A 2 -22.17 -15.70 -12.80
C LYS A 2 -22.23 -14.19 -12.99
N THR A 3 -21.06 -13.56 -13.12
CA THR A 3 -20.96 -12.17 -13.58
C THR A 3 -20.93 -12.13 -15.10
N LEU A 4 -21.61 -11.15 -15.70
CA LEU A 4 -21.57 -10.91 -17.13
C LEU A 4 -20.23 -10.31 -17.56
N PRO A 5 -19.76 -10.58 -18.80
CA PRO A 5 -18.53 -10.00 -19.31
C PRO A 5 -18.66 -8.48 -19.45
N LEU A 6 -17.60 -7.75 -19.09
CA LEU A 6 -17.49 -6.31 -19.29
C LEU A 6 -16.83 -6.04 -20.65
N THR A 7 -17.62 -5.63 -21.63
CA THR A 7 -17.12 -5.22 -22.95
C THR A 7 -17.04 -3.70 -23.02
N LEU A 8 -15.86 -3.17 -23.31
CA LEU A 8 -15.64 -1.73 -23.45
C LEU A 8 -15.44 -1.36 -24.93
N PRO A 9 -16.07 -0.26 -25.40
CA PRO A 9 -15.84 0.23 -26.75
C PRO A 9 -14.41 0.77 -26.90
N LEU A 10 -13.81 0.45 -28.04
CA LEU A 10 -12.52 0.96 -28.48
C LEU A 10 -12.71 2.06 -29.52
N VAL A 11 -11.83 3.06 -29.45
CA VAL A 11 -11.74 4.17 -30.39
C VAL A 11 -10.36 4.22 -31.05
N GLN A 12 -10.31 4.75 -32.26
CA GLN A 12 -9.04 5.06 -32.92
C GLN A 12 -8.67 6.51 -32.68
N HIS A 13 -7.56 6.74 -31.99
CA HIS A 13 -6.99 8.07 -31.84
C HIS A 13 -6.01 8.34 -33.01
N PRO A 14 -6.00 9.54 -33.64
CA PRO A 14 -5.19 9.79 -34.84
C PRO A 14 -3.68 9.75 -34.59
N LEU A 15 -3.25 10.04 -33.37
CA LEU A 15 -1.83 10.09 -32.97
C LEU A 15 -1.31 8.80 -32.31
N VAL A 16 -2.15 7.77 -32.19
CA VAL A 16 -1.80 6.51 -31.52
C VAL A 16 -2.18 5.34 -32.41
N CYS A 17 -1.22 4.45 -32.71
CA CYS A 17 -1.43 3.34 -33.62
C CYS A 17 -2.41 2.30 -33.06
N SER A 18 -2.33 1.99 -31.77
CA SER A 18 -3.22 1.03 -31.11
C SER A 18 -4.58 1.65 -30.79
N PRO A 19 -5.69 0.88 -30.90
CA PRO A 19 -7.00 1.29 -30.40
C PRO A 19 -6.93 1.61 -28.90
N LEU A 20 -7.67 2.62 -28.47
CA LEU A 20 -7.72 3.11 -27.09
C LEU A 20 -9.12 2.97 -26.52
N TYR A 21 -9.23 2.88 -25.19
CA TYR A 21 -10.50 3.13 -24.51
C TYR A 21 -10.82 4.63 -24.52
N HIS A 22 -12.11 5.01 -24.40
CA HIS A 22 -12.50 6.43 -24.38
C HIS A 22 -11.75 7.23 -23.31
N HIS A 23 -11.64 6.73 -22.09
CA HIS A 23 -10.92 7.40 -21.01
C HIS A 23 -9.42 7.62 -21.32
N GLN A 24 -8.79 6.69 -22.05
CA GLN A 24 -7.39 6.84 -22.50
C GLN A 24 -7.27 7.92 -23.58
N ALA A 25 -8.24 7.98 -24.51
CA ALA A 25 -8.26 8.99 -25.55
C ALA A 25 -8.50 10.40 -24.98
N ILE A 26 -9.42 10.55 -24.03
CA ILE A 26 -9.67 11.83 -23.33
C ILE A 26 -8.42 12.26 -22.57
N MET A 27 -7.80 11.34 -21.83
CA MET A 27 -6.57 11.62 -21.10
C MET A 27 -5.47 12.15 -22.04
N PHE A 28 -5.37 11.58 -23.23
CA PHE A 28 -4.40 11.99 -24.23
C PHE A 28 -4.70 13.38 -24.82
N ASP A 29 -5.96 13.66 -25.16
CA ASP A 29 -6.41 14.95 -25.71
C ASP A 29 -6.25 16.09 -24.70
N GLU A 30 -6.61 15.84 -23.42
CA GLU A 30 -6.65 16.86 -22.38
C GLU A 30 -5.33 17.02 -21.60
N TRP A 31 -4.32 16.19 -21.89
CA TRP A 31 -3.06 16.12 -21.13
C TRP A 31 -2.35 17.46 -20.93
N LYS A 32 -2.42 18.37 -21.92
CA LYS A 32 -1.77 19.68 -21.87
C LYS A 32 -2.68 20.78 -21.31
N ASN A 33 -3.99 20.54 -21.18
CA ASN A 33 -4.97 21.53 -20.75
C ASN A 33 -5.21 21.53 -19.24
N HIS A 34 -4.87 20.43 -18.55
CA HIS A 34 -5.08 20.28 -17.12
C HIS A 34 -3.79 19.91 -16.38
N SER A 35 -3.64 20.45 -15.16
CA SER A 35 -2.53 20.13 -14.25
C SER A 35 -2.85 18.99 -13.28
N THR A 36 -4.12 18.61 -13.15
CA THR A 36 -4.55 17.49 -12.30
C THR A 36 -5.57 16.62 -13.01
N PHE A 37 -5.42 15.30 -12.87
CA PHE A 37 -6.37 14.31 -13.36
C PHE A 37 -6.73 13.34 -12.24
N LEU A 38 -8.00 12.96 -12.18
CA LEU A 38 -8.49 11.86 -11.34
C LEU A 38 -9.12 10.81 -12.25
N ILE A 39 -8.46 9.67 -12.39
CA ILE A 39 -8.96 8.55 -13.18
C ILE A 39 -9.61 7.53 -12.26
N ALA A 40 -10.94 7.46 -12.31
CA ALA A 40 -11.77 6.52 -11.56
C ALA A 40 -12.28 5.42 -12.48
N THR A 41 -11.43 4.42 -12.77
CA THR A 41 -11.82 3.27 -13.60
C THR A 41 -11.40 1.95 -12.96
N LYS A 42 -12.06 0.86 -13.34
CA LYS A 42 -11.88 -0.44 -12.68
C LYS A 42 -10.47 -1.01 -12.91
N THR A 43 -10.07 -1.95 -12.07
CA THR A 43 -8.84 -2.73 -12.32
C THR A 43 -9.01 -3.52 -13.62
N GLY A 44 -7.93 -3.64 -14.41
CA GLY A 44 -7.95 -4.31 -15.71
C GLY A 44 -8.46 -3.47 -16.89
N THR A 45 -9.01 -2.27 -16.68
CA THR A 45 -9.50 -1.42 -17.79
C THR A 45 -8.46 -0.47 -18.37
N GLY A 46 -7.17 -0.64 -18.05
CA GLY A 46 -6.09 0.13 -18.65
C GLY A 46 -5.81 1.51 -18.04
N LYS A 47 -6.08 1.71 -16.74
CA LYS A 47 -5.75 2.92 -15.95
C LYS A 47 -4.33 3.41 -16.17
N THR A 48 -3.35 2.52 -15.97
CA THR A 48 -1.93 2.87 -16.09
C THR A 48 -1.59 3.33 -17.50
N ALA A 49 -2.15 2.69 -18.53
CA ALA A 49 -1.93 3.10 -19.91
C ALA A 49 -2.48 4.51 -20.18
N ALA A 50 -3.61 4.90 -19.58
CA ALA A 50 -4.14 6.25 -19.70
C ALA A 50 -3.13 7.31 -19.26
N ALA A 51 -2.43 7.09 -18.13
CA ALA A 51 -1.39 8.00 -17.65
C ALA A 51 -0.09 7.91 -18.45
N VAL A 52 0.33 6.71 -18.83
CA VAL A 52 1.66 6.46 -19.42
C VAL A 52 1.75 6.86 -20.89
N LEU A 53 0.68 6.68 -21.67
CA LEU A 53 0.65 7.04 -23.08
C LEU A 53 1.06 8.50 -23.35
N PRO A 54 0.45 9.52 -22.69
CA PRO A 54 0.87 10.90 -22.90
C PRO A 54 2.27 11.18 -22.35
N ILE A 55 2.67 10.61 -21.21
CA ILE A 55 4.03 10.76 -20.66
C ILE A 55 5.08 10.35 -21.70
N LEU A 56 4.90 9.18 -22.33
CA LEU A 56 5.79 8.67 -23.36
C LEU A 56 5.74 9.52 -24.64
N LYS A 57 4.54 9.93 -25.07
CA LYS A 57 4.36 10.76 -26.28
C LYS A 57 5.09 12.09 -26.16
N TYR A 58 4.96 12.76 -25.02
CA TYR A 58 5.55 14.07 -24.77
C TYR A 58 6.95 14.00 -24.16
N LYS A 59 7.51 12.79 -24.00
CA LYS A 59 8.84 12.52 -23.42
C LYS A 59 9.05 13.18 -22.06
N GLU A 60 7.99 13.23 -21.25
CA GLU A 60 8.02 13.79 -19.90
C GLU A 60 8.73 12.82 -18.95
N SER A 61 9.56 13.37 -18.07
CA SER A 61 10.07 12.62 -16.93
C SER A 61 8.98 12.56 -15.86
N ALA A 62 8.75 11.35 -15.34
CA ALA A 62 7.65 11.09 -14.41
C ALA A 62 8.09 10.31 -13.18
N ILE A 63 7.38 10.50 -12.08
CA ILE A 63 7.46 9.69 -10.87
C ILE A 63 6.13 8.96 -10.72
N MET A 64 6.18 7.64 -10.73
CA MET A 64 5.03 6.76 -10.53
C MET A 64 5.13 6.10 -9.16
N VAL A 65 4.14 6.40 -8.32
CA VAL A 65 4.06 5.94 -6.93
C VAL A 65 3.06 4.80 -6.86
N TYR A 66 3.50 3.66 -6.32
CA TYR A 66 2.70 2.46 -6.16
C TYR A 66 2.67 2.01 -4.70
N PRO A 67 1.56 1.45 -4.19
CA PRO A 67 1.42 1.02 -2.80
C PRO A 67 2.38 -0.10 -2.38
N THR A 68 2.80 -0.98 -3.30
CA THR A 68 3.66 -2.13 -2.99
C THR A 68 4.80 -2.27 -3.99
N ASN A 69 5.94 -2.82 -3.55
CA ASN A 69 7.11 -3.01 -4.40
C ASN A 69 6.88 -4.11 -5.46
N GLU A 70 6.02 -5.07 -5.19
CA GLU A 70 5.57 -6.09 -6.14
C GLU A 70 4.81 -5.44 -7.31
N LEU A 71 3.89 -4.51 -7.01
CA LEU A 71 3.20 -3.76 -8.06
C LEU A 71 4.18 -2.94 -8.90
N ILE A 72 5.17 -2.30 -8.28
CA ILE A 72 6.21 -1.55 -9.01
C ILE A 72 6.85 -2.43 -10.08
N ARG A 73 7.33 -3.63 -9.73
CA ARG A 73 8.06 -4.51 -10.66
C ARG A 73 7.24 -4.89 -11.87
N ASN A 74 5.96 -5.20 -11.68
CA ASN A 74 5.06 -5.47 -12.79
C ASN A 74 4.84 -4.25 -13.68
N GLN A 75 4.67 -3.09 -13.07
CA GLN A 75 4.39 -1.87 -13.80
C GLN A 75 5.60 -1.43 -14.62
N VAL A 76 6.84 -1.66 -14.17
CA VAL A 76 8.04 -1.46 -14.98
C VAL A 76 7.98 -2.27 -16.28
N ALA A 77 7.64 -3.56 -16.20
CA ALA A 77 7.53 -4.42 -17.37
C ALA A 77 6.36 -4.00 -18.29
N GLY A 78 5.20 -3.68 -17.71
CA GLY A 78 4.02 -3.21 -18.45
C GLY A 78 4.29 -1.90 -19.20
N VAL A 79 4.92 -0.92 -18.56
CA VAL A 79 5.30 0.35 -19.18
C VAL A 79 6.36 0.16 -20.26
N ALA A 80 7.32 -0.75 -20.08
CA ALA A 80 8.28 -1.11 -21.14
C ALA A 80 7.55 -1.62 -22.39
N ASN A 81 6.53 -2.47 -22.22
CA ASN A 81 5.75 -2.98 -23.34
C ASN A 81 4.95 -1.86 -24.04
N ILE A 82 4.32 -0.97 -23.27
CA ILE A 82 3.59 0.20 -23.83
C ILE A 82 4.56 1.09 -24.63
N ALA A 83 5.77 1.34 -24.12
CA ALA A 83 6.78 2.12 -24.82
C ALA A 83 7.23 1.48 -26.14
N ARG A 84 7.46 0.15 -26.16
CA ARG A 84 7.80 -0.58 -27.39
C ARG A 84 6.67 -0.53 -28.41
N MET A 85 5.42 -0.70 -27.98
CA MET A 85 4.24 -0.57 -28.85
C MET A 85 4.12 0.85 -29.44
N GLY A 86 4.58 1.85 -28.71
CA GLY A 86 4.69 3.24 -29.18
C GLY A 86 5.91 3.52 -30.07
N GLY A 87 6.72 2.51 -30.40
CA GLY A 87 7.91 2.66 -31.23
C GLY A 87 9.13 3.26 -30.52
N LEU A 88 9.12 3.30 -29.18
CA LEU A 88 10.26 3.76 -28.37
C LEU A 88 11.14 2.58 -27.95
N ASN A 89 12.41 2.86 -27.68
CA ASN A 89 13.34 1.92 -27.08
C ASN A 89 13.47 2.14 -25.56
N PRO A 90 12.66 1.47 -24.71
CA PRO A 90 12.78 1.56 -23.27
C PRO A 90 13.96 0.74 -22.75
N CYS A 91 14.69 1.31 -21.79
CA CYS A 91 15.72 0.60 -21.04
C CYS A 91 15.31 0.53 -19.57
N ILE A 92 15.15 -0.70 -19.06
CA ILE A 92 15.03 -0.93 -17.62
C ILE A 92 16.42 -0.74 -17.03
N TYR A 93 16.58 0.32 -16.24
CA TYR A 93 17.88 0.72 -15.73
C TYR A 93 18.20 -0.02 -14.44
N GLU A 94 19.16 -0.93 -14.52
CA GLU A 94 19.65 -1.78 -13.44
C GLU A 94 21.18 -1.66 -13.33
N PRO A 95 21.79 -2.11 -12.21
CA PRO A 95 23.24 -2.15 -12.09
C PRO A 95 23.93 -2.86 -13.27
N GLU A 96 23.30 -3.86 -13.86
CA GLU A 96 23.88 -4.65 -14.94
C GLU A 96 23.78 -3.96 -16.31
N THR A 97 23.00 -2.88 -16.42
CA THR A 97 22.81 -2.14 -17.68
C THR A 97 24.14 -1.62 -18.24
N THR A 98 24.39 -1.94 -19.51
CA THR A 98 25.58 -1.52 -20.25
C THR A 98 25.50 -0.06 -20.68
N LYS A 99 26.66 0.54 -20.99
CA LYS A 99 26.72 1.91 -21.54
C LYS A 99 26.00 2.03 -22.88
N GLU A 100 25.99 0.97 -23.68
CA GLU A 100 25.35 0.94 -24.98
C GLU A 100 23.83 0.92 -24.86
N GLU A 101 23.27 0.05 -24.01
CA GLU A 101 21.83 0.03 -23.70
C GLU A 101 21.36 1.38 -23.16
N PHE A 102 22.11 1.92 -22.19
CA PHE A 102 21.84 3.24 -21.64
C PHE A 102 21.88 4.32 -22.73
N GLY A 103 22.85 4.27 -23.64
CA GLY A 103 23.03 5.22 -24.73
C GLY A 103 21.88 5.22 -25.73
N LYS A 104 21.43 4.03 -26.16
CA LYS A 104 20.36 3.84 -27.15
C LYS A 104 18.95 4.03 -26.59
N ALA A 105 18.78 4.15 -25.27
CA ALA A 105 17.47 4.28 -24.64
C ALA A 105 16.81 5.64 -24.95
N ASP A 106 15.57 5.59 -25.42
CA ASP A 106 14.68 6.76 -25.55
C ASP A 106 14.09 7.17 -24.20
N VAL A 107 13.82 6.18 -23.34
CA VAL A 107 13.29 6.37 -21.98
C VAL A 107 13.94 5.38 -21.02
N LEU A 108 14.34 5.86 -19.85
CA LEU A 108 14.85 5.03 -18.76
C LEU A 108 13.72 4.70 -17.79
N LEU A 109 13.55 3.42 -17.49
CA LEU A 109 12.61 2.93 -16.48
C LEU A 109 13.41 2.55 -15.23
N VAL A 110 13.22 3.27 -14.13
CA VAL A 110 14.08 3.14 -12.94
C VAL A 110 13.25 2.73 -11.73
N HIS A 111 13.51 1.55 -11.19
CA HIS A 111 12.88 1.10 -9.95
C HIS A 111 13.66 1.60 -8.73
N ILE A 112 13.00 2.31 -7.82
CA ILE A 112 13.55 2.81 -6.56
C ILE A 112 12.70 2.33 -5.38
N ASP A 113 13.21 1.34 -4.67
CA ASP A 113 12.77 0.94 -3.32
C ASP A 113 13.99 0.81 -2.38
N ALA A 114 13.76 0.50 -1.10
CA ALA A 114 14.84 0.38 -0.14
C ALA A 114 15.87 -0.71 -0.49
N ALA A 115 15.42 -1.84 -1.05
CA ALA A 115 16.26 -2.97 -1.43
C ALA A 115 17.01 -2.71 -2.75
N ALA A 116 16.38 -2.04 -3.71
CA ALA A 116 16.99 -1.60 -4.94
C ALA A 116 18.13 -0.63 -4.65
N LEU A 117 17.93 0.35 -3.76
CA LEU A 117 18.99 1.28 -3.35
C LEU A 117 20.20 0.55 -2.72
N GLU A 118 19.96 -0.51 -1.93
CA GLU A 118 21.03 -1.35 -1.39
C GLU A 118 21.74 -2.15 -2.47
N LYS A 119 20.99 -2.78 -3.39
CA LYS A 119 21.52 -3.52 -4.54
C LYS A 119 22.49 -2.63 -5.34
N TRP A 120 22.03 -1.44 -5.72
CA TRP A 120 22.84 -0.45 -6.42
C TRP A 120 24.09 -0.03 -5.63
N GLY A 121 23.94 0.25 -4.33
CA GLY A 121 25.06 0.62 -3.47
C GLY A 121 26.15 -0.46 -3.42
N ARG A 122 25.74 -1.74 -3.30
CA ARG A 122 26.63 -2.90 -3.26
C ARG A 122 27.31 -3.18 -4.60
N GLU A 123 26.54 -3.25 -5.69
CA GLU A 123 27.05 -3.71 -6.99
C GLU A 123 27.82 -2.63 -7.76
N LYS A 124 27.49 -1.35 -7.55
CA LYS A 124 28.20 -0.23 -8.18
C LYS A 124 29.19 0.48 -7.27
N GLY A 125 29.26 0.12 -5.98
CA GLY A 125 30.13 0.79 -5.01
C GLY A 125 29.78 2.27 -4.80
N TRP A 126 28.51 2.65 -4.99
CA TRP A 126 28.06 4.06 -4.90
C TRP A 126 27.90 4.57 -3.46
N GLY A 127 28.10 3.71 -2.47
CA GLY A 127 28.07 4.05 -1.05
C GLY A 127 26.66 4.09 -0.49
N SER A 128 26.37 5.11 0.33
CA SER A 128 25.11 5.23 1.08
C SER A 128 23.88 5.39 0.18
N LYS A 129 22.72 4.93 0.67
CA LYS A 129 21.42 4.99 -0.03
C LYS A 129 21.10 6.36 -0.64
N TRP A 130 21.41 7.46 0.05
CA TRP A 130 21.15 8.80 -0.48
C TRP A 130 22.00 9.15 -1.71
N LYS A 131 23.27 8.69 -1.79
CA LYS A 131 24.15 8.93 -2.94
C LYS A 131 23.65 8.18 -4.16
N VAL A 132 23.23 6.93 -3.94
CA VAL A 132 22.57 6.10 -4.96
C VAL A 132 21.31 6.81 -5.46
N LEU A 133 20.43 7.21 -4.54
CA LEU A 133 19.17 7.89 -4.87
C LEU A 133 19.40 9.15 -5.71
N ASN A 134 20.33 10.01 -5.29
CA ASN A 134 20.64 11.25 -6.00
C ASN A 134 21.14 10.98 -7.44
N ARG A 135 21.95 9.93 -7.64
CA ARG A 135 22.42 9.53 -8.98
C ARG A 135 21.31 8.97 -9.85
N LEU A 136 20.40 8.18 -9.27
CA LEU A 136 19.26 7.61 -10.01
C LEU A 136 18.25 8.69 -10.42
N LEU A 137 17.98 9.65 -9.52
CA LEU A 137 17.06 10.75 -9.81
C LEU A 137 17.65 11.78 -10.78
N GLY A 138 18.94 12.11 -10.69
CA GLY A 138 19.58 13.14 -11.52
C GLY A 138 19.94 12.70 -12.94
N GLY A 139 20.26 13.64 -13.83
CA GLY A 139 20.69 13.40 -15.22
C GLY A 139 19.66 13.81 -16.27
N ASN A 140 20.10 13.98 -17.52
CA ASN A 140 19.34 14.70 -18.55
C ASN A 140 18.50 13.82 -19.50
N LYS A 141 18.51 12.49 -19.34
CA LYS A 141 17.66 11.60 -20.12
C LYS A 141 16.24 11.57 -19.54
N THR A 142 15.23 11.40 -20.40
CA THR A 142 13.85 11.17 -19.97
C THR A 142 13.77 9.90 -19.12
N LYS A 143 13.19 10.01 -17.92
CA LYS A 143 13.06 8.88 -16.98
C LYS A 143 11.65 8.74 -16.43
N ILE A 144 11.25 7.50 -16.24
CA ILE A 144 10.08 7.15 -15.44
C ILE A 144 10.60 6.43 -14.20
N ILE A 145 10.49 7.09 -13.05
CA ILE A 145 10.83 6.52 -11.75
C ILE A 145 9.63 5.75 -11.22
N PHE A 146 9.84 4.53 -10.76
CA PHE A 146 8.82 3.73 -10.10
C PHE A 146 9.23 3.57 -8.65
N THR A 147 8.39 4.03 -7.73
CA THR A 147 8.71 4.03 -6.30
C THR A 147 7.46 3.80 -5.45
N ASN A 148 7.64 3.70 -4.14
CA ASN A 148 6.56 3.60 -3.17
C ASN A 148 6.39 4.94 -2.40
N PRO A 149 5.23 5.17 -1.78
CA PRO A 149 5.00 6.41 -1.04
C PRO A 149 5.96 6.59 0.14
N ASP A 150 6.51 5.52 0.72
CA ASP A 150 7.50 5.60 1.80
C ASP A 150 8.81 6.28 1.35
N ILE A 151 9.38 5.88 0.21
CA ILE A 151 10.59 6.51 -0.34
C ILE A 151 10.31 7.97 -0.69
N LEU A 152 9.17 8.26 -1.34
CA LEU A 152 8.81 9.63 -1.68
C LEU A 152 8.66 10.50 -0.43
N PHE A 153 7.99 10.00 0.60
CA PHE A 153 7.86 10.68 1.89
C PHE A 153 9.22 10.95 2.53
N LEU A 154 10.14 9.97 2.52
CA LEU A 154 11.49 10.15 3.06
C LEU A 154 12.30 11.21 2.30
N ILE A 155 12.04 11.41 1.00
CA ILE A 155 12.62 12.51 0.21
C ILE A 155 12.05 13.85 0.69
N PHE A 156 10.72 13.99 0.78
CA PHE A 156 10.07 15.21 1.28
C PHE A 156 10.48 15.54 2.71
N ALA A 157 10.60 14.54 3.58
CA ALA A 157 10.98 14.69 4.98
C ALA A 157 12.48 14.92 5.22
N LEU A 158 13.26 15.12 4.15
CA LEU A 158 14.72 15.32 4.20
C LEU A 158 15.47 14.22 4.98
N ARG A 159 14.96 12.98 4.97
CA ARG A 159 15.63 11.81 5.58
C ARG A 159 16.76 11.26 4.71
N TYR A 160 16.74 11.59 3.43
CA TYR A 160 17.91 11.49 2.55
C TYR A 160 18.75 12.76 2.67
N ARG A 161 18.84 13.55 1.60
CA ARG A 161 19.51 14.86 1.55
C ARG A 161 18.69 15.79 0.66
N ALA A 162 18.85 17.10 0.82
CA ALA A 162 18.07 18.11 0.09
C ALA A 162 18.20 17.99 -1.43
N GLU A 163 19.33 17.49 -1.93
CA GLU A 163 19.62 17.24 -3.35
C GLU A 163 18.65 16.22 -3.96
N ALA A 164 18.20 15.22 -3.19
CA ALA A 164 17.20 14.27 -3.67
C ALA A 164 15.84 14.95 -3.86
N LEU A 165 15.47 15.87 -2.96
CA LEU A 165 14.26 16.68 -3.08
C LEU A 165 14.36 17.66 -4.26
N ALA A 166 15.50 18.34 -4.41
CA ALA A 166 15.76 19.23 -5.53
C ALA A 166 15.70 18.49 -6.88
N SER A 167 16.21 17.25 -6.94
CA SER A 167 16.15 16.41 -8.14
C SER A 167 14.71 16.15 -8.62
N LEU A 168 13.71 16.20 -7.72
CA LEU A 168 12.29 16.04 -8.10
C LEU A 168 11.80 17.18 -9.00
N GLN A 169 12.43 18.35 -9.00
CA GLN A 169 12.08 19.47 -9.90
C GLN A 169 12.32 19.13 -11.38
N GLY A 170 13.19 18.16 -11.68
CA GLY A 170 13.42 17.68 -13.05
C GLY A 170 12.27 16.83 -13.62
N TYR A 171 11.25 16.51 -12.83
CA TYR A 171 10.13 15.65 -13.19
C TYR A 171 8.85 16.46 -13.39
N GLN A 172 8.27 16.34 -14.59
CA GLN A 172 7.07 17.09 -14.96
C GLN A 172 5.79 16.44 -14.41
N THR A 173 5.80 15.12 -14.24
CA THR A 173 4.57 14.37 -13.89
C THR A 173 4.73 13.53 -12.65
N LEU A 174 3.77 13.62 -11.72
CA LEU A 174 3.59 12.69 -10.61
C LEU A 174 2.33 11.84 -10.86
N VAL A 175 2.48 10.53 -10.92
CA VAL A 175 1.38 9.57 -10.98
C VAL A 175 1.29 8.86 -9.64
N VAL A 176 0.13 8.86 -9.01
CA VAL A 176 -0.12 8.15 -7.76
C VAL A 176 -1.18 7.08 -8.02
N ASP A 177 -0.75 5.82 -7.98
CA ASP A 177 -1.60 4.67 -8.26
C ASP A 177 -2.34 4.17 -7.00
N GLU A 178 -3.48 3.51 -7.22
CA GLU A 178 -4.34 2.95 -6.17
C GLU A 178 -4.62 3.93 -5.01
N PHE A 179 -4.91 5.18 -5.34
CA PHE A 179 -5.06 6.28 -4.37
C PHE A 179 -6.13 6.04 -3.29
N HIS A 180 -7.11 5.16 -3.55
CA HIS A 180 -8.14 4.76 -2.58
C HIS A 180 -7.59 3.92 -1.41
N LEU A 181 -6.35 3.42 -1.50
CA LEU A 181 -5.70 2.70 -0.41
C LEU A 181 -5.22 3.64 0.70
N TYR A 182 -4.97 4.92 0.41
CA TYR A 182 -4.52 5.87 1.42
C TYR A 182 -5.70 6.37 2.26
N GLN A 183 -5.58 6.23 3.58
CA GLN A 183 -6.64 6.51 4.53
C GLN A 183 -6.09 7.17 5.79
N GLY A 184 -6.92 7.92 6.50
CA GLY A 184 -6.54 8.57 7.76
C GLY A 184 -5.21 9.32 7.66
N VAL A 185 -4.19 8.86 8.40
CA VAL A 185 -2.84 9.45 8.42
C VAL A 185 -2.15 9.37 7.06
N GLU A 186 -2.24 8.23 6.36
CA GLU A 186 -1.59 8.06 5.05
C GLU A 186 -2.21 8.99 4.00
N PHE A 187 -3.53 9.18 4.05
CA PHE A 187 -4.23 10.13 3.20
C PHE A 187 -3.80 11.58 3.50
N ALA A 188 -3.68 11.96 4.78
CA ALA A 188 -3.17 13.28 5.18
C ALA A 188 -1.75 13.53 4.65
N HIS A 189 -0.85 12.54 4.77
CA HIS A 189 0.50 12.62 4.21
C HIS A 189 0.49 12.76 2.69
N ALA A 190 -0.24 11.90 1.97
CA ALA A 190 -0.30 11.92 0.51
C ALA A 190 -0.84 13.26 -0.02
N LEU A 191 -1.95 13.75 0.57
CA LEU A 191 -2.58 15.01 0.20
C LEU A 191 -1.64 16.20 0.42
N PHE A 192 -0.99 16.25 1.60
CA PHE A 192 -0.06 17.33 1.92
C PHE A 192 1.22 17.27 1.09
N MET A 193 1.77 16.09 0.79
CA MET A 193 2.95 15.97 -0.10
C MET A 193 2.67 16.52 -1.49
N VAL A 194 1.49 16.24 -2.08
CA VAL A 194 1.11 16.80 -3.38
C VAL A 194 0.94 18.32 -3.28
N HIS A 195 0.31 18.82 -2.21
CA HIS A 195 0.15 20.26 -1.96
C HIS A 195 1.50 20.98 -1.80
N LEU A 196 2.42 20.38 -1.04
CA LEU A 196 3.77 20.87 -0.82
C LEU A 196 4.57 20.88 -2.14
N ALA A 197 4.54 19.77 -2.90
CA ALA A 197 5.22 19.66 -4.18
C ALA A 197 4.83 20.80 -5.14
N ARG A 198 3.51 21.09 -5.25
CA ARG A 198 3.01 22.20 -6.08
C ARG A 198 3.54 23.55 -5.66
N HIS A 199 3.57 23.82 -4.36
CA HIS A 199 4.10 25.09 -3.85
C HIS A 199 5.63 25.21 -3.97
N LEU A 200 6.33 24.09 -4.10
CA LEU A 200 7.76 24.04 -4.40
C LEU A 200 8.06 24.08 -5.91
N GLY A 201 7.03 24.23 -6.76
CA GLY A 201 7.18 24.26 -8.22
C GLY A 201 7.53 22.90 -8.83
N MET A 202 7.23 21.80 -8.12
CA MET A 202 7.43 20.44 -8.62
C MET A 202 6.16 19.94 -9.30
N PHE A 203 6.35 19.13 -10.34
CA PHE A 203 5.31 18.47 -11.13
C PHE A 203 4.30 19.45 -11.77
N GLU A 204 4.43 19.65 -13.07
CA GLU A 204 3.40 20.31 -13.88
C GLU A 204 2.06 19.55 -13.84
N ARG A 205 2.12 18.22 -13.74
CA ARG A 205 0.95 17.34 -13.80
C ARG A 205 0.92 16.37 -12.62
N VAL A 206 -0.27 16.20 -12.05
CA VAL A 206 -0.55 15.20 -11.03
C VAL A 206 -1.69 14.30 -11.51
N VAL A 207 -1.45 13.00 -11.59
CA VAL A 207 -2.44 12.00 -12.02
C VAL A 207 -2.73 11.07 -10.85
N LEU A 208 -3.97 11.10 -10.37
CA LEU A 208 -4.45 10.21 -9.31
C LEU A 208 -5.23 9.08 -9.95
N LEU A 209 -4.74 7.84 -9.82
CA LEU A 209 -5.43 6.65 -10.32
C LEU A 209 -6.12 5.95 -9.15
N SER A 210 -7.40 5.63 -9.31
CA SER A 210 -8.17 4.93 -8.27
C SER A 210 -9.24 4.05 -8.91
N ALA A 211 -9.55 2.93 -8.27
CA ALA A 211 -10.66 2.06 -8.70
C ALA A 211 -12.02 2.61 -8.27
N THR A 212 -12.10 3.04 -7.01
CA THR A 212 -13.34 3.41 -6.33
C THR A 212 -13.07 4.52 -5.31
N PRO A 213 -12.84 5.77 -5.74
CA PRO A 213 -12.58 6.84 -4.80
C PRO A 213 -13.86 7.16 -4.02
N ASP A 214 -13.77 7.10 -2.69
CA ASP A 214 -14.80 7.52 -1.75
C ASP A 214 -15.33 8.93 -2.12
N PRO A 215 -16.66 9.16 -2.10
CA PRO A 215 -17.24 10.46 -2.47
C PRO A 215 -16.65 11.65 -1.69
N GLU A 216 -16.35 11.49 -0.41
CA GLU A 216 -15.74 12.53 0.41
C GLU A 216 -14.27 12.75 0.02
N VAL A 217 -13.54 11.69 -0.33
CA VAL A 217 -12.19 11.81 -0.91
C VAL A 217 -12.24 12.59 -2.22
N LYS A 218 -13.20 12.30 -3.12
CA LYS A 218 -13.37 13.08 -4.37
C LYS A 218 -13.62 14.55 -4.09
N LYS A 219 -14.49 14.88 -3.13
CA LYS A 219 -14.80 16.25 -2.73
C LYS A 219 -13.55 16.99 -2.24
N ILE A 220 -12.72 16.33 -1.44
CA ILE A 220 -11.44 16.88 -0.96
C ILE A 220 -10.48 17.11 -2.14
N ILE A 221 -10.30 16.13 -3.03
CA ILE A 221 -9.42 16.29 -4.20
C ILE A 221 -9.90 17.45 -5.09
N ARG A 222 -11.21 17.60 -5.33
CA ARG A 222 -11.78 18.75 -6.07
C ARG A 222 -11.38 20.07 -5.45
N ARG A 223 -11.54 20.18 -4.12
CA ARG A 223 -11.18 21.40 -3.37
C ARG A 223 -9.69 21.70 -3.41
N PHE A 224 -8.85 20.68 -3.35
CA PHE A 224 -7.40 20.85 -3.34
C PHE A 224 -6.83 21.18 -4.72
N PHE A 225 -7.23 20.43 -5.74
CA PHE A 225 -6.49 20.36 -7.00
C PHE A 225 -7.33 20.56 -8.25
N ALA A 226 -8.66 20.70 -8.14
CA ALA A 226 -9.58 20.88 -9.26
C ALA A 226 -9.28 19.95 -10.46
N PRO A 227 -9.32 18.62 -10.28
CA PRO A 227 -8.94 17.69 -11.33
C PRO A 227 -9.98 17.59 -12.44
N LEU A 228 -9.49 17.26 -13.64
CA LEU A 228 -10.35 16.64 -14.64
C LEU A 228 -10.66 15.21 -14.18
N GLU A 229 -11.93 14.94 -13.90
CA GLU A 229 -12.39 13.60 -13.53
C GLU A 229 -12.73 12.80 -14.77
N ILE A 230 -12.14 11.61 -14.89
CA ILE A 230 -12.36 10.70 -16.01
C ILE A 230 -12.75 9.33 -15.44
N ASP A 231 -13.87 8.81 -15.90
CA ASP A 231 -14.37 7.49 -15.52
C ASP A 231 -14.76 6.67 -16.76
N LEU A 232 -15.36 5.49 -16.54
CA LEU A 232 -15.80 4.61 -17.64
C LEU A 232 -17.01 5.14 -18.40
N THR A 233 -17.75 6.12 -17.85
CA THR A 233 -18.91 6.74 -18.51
C THR A 233 -18.48 7.86 -19.46
N THR A 234 -17.26 8.37 -19.30
CA THR A 234 -16.75 9.47 -20.11
C THR A 234 -16.50 9.00 -21.55
N CYS A 235 -17.13 9.68 -22.50
CA CYS A 235 -17.05 9.33 -23.93
C CYS A 235 -16.19 10.36 -24.69
N SER A 236 -15.15 9.88 -25.37
CA SER A 236 -14.36 10.72 -26.28
C SER A 236 -15.13 11.02 -27.57
N ARG A 237 -14.68 12.06 -28.30
CA ARG A 237 -15.25 12.46 -29.61
C ARG A 237 -15.02 11.47 -30.75
N TYR A 238 -14.21 10.42 -30.53
CA TYR A 238 -13.79 9.50 -31.58
C TYR A 238 -14.84 8.41 -31.83
N HIS A 239 -14.95 7.98 -33.08
CA HIS A 239 -15.90 6.94 -33.48
C HIS A 239 -15.51 5.56 -32.93
N LYS A 240 -16.53 4.81 -32.50
CA LYS A 240 -16.40 3.43 -32.05
C LYS A 240 -15.97 2.56 -33.21
N LYS A 241 -14.84 1.87 -33.05
CA LYS A 241 -14.30 0.96 -34.07
C LYS A 241 -14.68 -0.48 -33.77
N ASP A 242 -14.51 -0.88 -32.51
CA ASP A 242 -14.70 -2.26 -32.06
C ASP A 242 -15.07 -2.29 -30.57
N LYS A 243 -15.42 -3.47 -30.05
CA LYS A 243 -15.57 -3.70 -28.62
C LYS A 243 -14.55 -4.74 -28.17
N ARG A 244 -13.85 -4.46 -27.08
CA ARG A 244 -12.95 -5.42 -26.44
C ARG A 244 -13.57 -5.90 -25.14
N THR A 245 -13.62 -7.22 -24.95
CA THR A 245 -13.88 -7.80 -23.63
C THR A 245 -12.74 -7.40 -22.72
N ALA A 246 -13.00 -6.45 -21.84
CA ALA A 246 -12.04 -5.98 -20.85
C ALA A 246 -11.95 -6.98 -19.69
N VAL A 247 -13.09 -7.61 -19.36
CA VAL A 247 -13.18 -8.66 -18.36
C VAL A 247 -14.21 -9.70 -18.81
N HIS A 248 -13.84 -10.97 -18.75
CA HIS A 248 -14.68 -12.14 -19.03
C HIS A 248 -15.62 -12.44 -17.86
N GLU A 249 -16.59 -13.30 -18.13
CA GLU A 249 -17.50 -13.84 -17.12
C GLU A 249 -16.77 -14.63 -16.04
N VAL A 250 -17.23 -14.47 -14.80
CA VAL A 250 -16.69 -15.19 -13.64
C VAL A 250 -17.83 -15.84 -12.88
N GLU A 251 -17.73 -17.16 -12.68
CA GLU A 251 -18.60 -17.91 -11.78
C GLU A 251 -18.22 -17.67 -10.33
N ILE A 252 -19.20 -17.39 -9.48
CA ILE A 252 -19.01 -17.06 -8.08
C ILE A 252 -19.56 -18.19 -7.22
N ILE A 253 -18.72 -18.69 -6.32
CA ILE A 253 -19.03 -19.72 -5.35
C ILE A 253 -18.65 -19.19 -3.96
N PRO A 254 -19.63 -18.80 -3.11
CA PRO A 254 -19.31 -18.37 -1.77
C PRO A 254 -19.01 -19.57 -0.88
N CYS A 255 -17.95 -19.46 -0.08
CA CYS A 255 -17.49 -20.46 0.87
C CYS A 255 -17.58 -19.89 2.29
N PRO A 256 -18.02 -20.69 3.28
CA PRO A 256 -18.05 -20.22 4.66
C PRO A 256 -16.63 -20.02 5.18
N ALA A 257 -16.36 -18.87 5.80
CA ALA A 257 -15.10 -18.62 6.50
C ALA A 257 -14.84 -19.64 7.63
N GLY A 258 -15.91 -20.13 8.27
CA GLY A 258 -15.81 -21.08 9.38
C GLY A 258 -14.99 -20.52 10.55
N SER A 259 -14.41 -21.42 11.36
CA SER A 259 -13.46 -21.06 12.41
C SER A 259 -12.02 -20.91 11.92
N ASP A 260 -11.67 -21.52 10.78
CA ASP A 260 -10.34 -21.46 10.17
C ASP A 260 -10.42 -21.41 8.64
N PRO A 261 -10.09 -20.27 8.00
CA PRO A 261 -10.16 -20.12 6.55
C PRO A 261 -9.18 -21.06 5.82
N VAL A 262 -8.13 -21.56 6.49
CA VAL A 262 -7.18 -22.51 5.89
C VAL A 262 -7.86 -23.85 5.61
N GLU A 263 -8.69 -24.36 6.53
CA GLU A 263 -9.37 -25.66 6.35
C GLU A 263 -10.42 -25.58 5.23
N THR A 264 -11.15 -24.47 5.13
CA THR A 264 -12.05 -24.22 3.99
C THR A 264 -11.27 -24.22 2.68
N ALA A 265 -10.09 -23.59 2.65
CA ALA A 265 -9.23 -23.57 1.48
C ALA A 265 -8.74 -24.97 1.08
N VAL A 266 -8.22 -25.76 2.04
CA VAL A 266 -7.76 -27.14 1.83
C VAL A 266 -8.87 -27.98 1.20
N ASN A 267 -10.06 -28.00 1.80
CA ASN A 267 -11.19 -28.80 1.30
C ASN A 267 -11.59 -28.42 -0.12
N THR A 268 -11.59 -27.11 -0.43
CA THR A 268 -11.91 -26.61 -1.77
C THR A 268 -10.86 -27.06 -2.79
N ILE A 269 -9.58 -26.92 -2.47
CA ILE A 269 -8.47 -27.29 -3.36
C ILE A 269 -8.44 -28.80 -3.61
N LEU A 270 -8.66 -29.61 -2.56
CA LEU A 270 -8.76 -31.07 -2.68
C LEU A 270 -9.88 -31.47 -3.65
N SER A 271 -11.04 -30.81 -3.58
CA SER A 271 -12.16 -31.07 -4.50
C SER A 271 -11.85 -30.73 -5.96
N LEU A 272 -10.85 -29.87 -6.21
CA LEU A 272 -10.44 -29.43 -7.55
C LEU A 272 -9.21 -30.17 -8.08
N ARG A 273 -8.53 -30.98 -7.25
CA ARG A 273 -7.19 -31.51 -7.54
C ARG A 273 -7.07 -32.17 -8.92
N GLU A 274 -7.99 -33.08 -9.25
CA GLU A 274 -7.98 -33.79 -10.54
C GLU A 274 -8.12 -32.81 -11.71
N LYS A 275 -9.03 -31.85 -11.59
CA LYS A 275 -9.28 -30.83 -12.62
C LYS A 275 -8.09 -29.88 -12.80
N LEU A 276 -7.41 -29.49 -11.72
CA LEU A 276 -6.20 -28.66 -11.79
C LEU A 276 -5.07 -29.40 -12.52
N ALA A 277 -4.91 -30.70 -12.24
CA ALA A 277 -3.90 -31.53 -12.90
C ALA A 277 -4.19 -31.73 -14.40
N GLU A 278 -5.46 -31.85 -14.80
CA GLU A 278 -5.85 -31.89 -16.21
C GLU A 278 -5.55 -30.57 -16.92
N LEU A 279 -5.90 -29.44 -16.31
CA LEU A 279 -5.66 -28.11 -16.88
C LEU A 279 -4.17 -27.80 -17.04
N ALA A 280 -3.33 -28.19 -16.06
CA ALA A 280 -1.89 -28.01 -16.15
C ALA A 280 -1.27 -28.78 -17.34
N LYS A 281 -1.83 -29.95 -17.69
CA LYS A 281 -1.38 -30.75 -18.85
C LYS A 281 -1.85 -30.19 -20.20
N GLN A 282 -3.01 -29.54 -20.24
CA GLN A 282 -3.59 -28.99 -21.47
C GLN A 282 -2.95 -27.66 -21.88
N GLU A 283 -2.49 -26.87 -20.92
CA GLU A 283 -2.04 -25.49 -21.13
C GLU A 283 -0.51 -25.35 -21.08
N ASN A 284 0.09 -25.10 -22.23
CA ASN A 284 1.54 -24.96 -22.38
C ASN A 284 2.07 -23.52 -22.17
N GLU A 285 1.22 -22.58 -21.75
CA GLU A 285 1.65 -21.21 -21.51
C GLU A 285 2.52 -21.11 -20.23
N THR A 286 3.59 -20.33 -20.31
CA THR A 286 4.56 -20.13 -19.21
C THR A 286 3.97 -19.39 -18.01
N ASP A 287 2.99 -18.51 -18.26
CA ASP A 287 2.40 -17.64 -17.23
C ASP A 287 1.04 -18.18 -16.73
N TYR A 288 0.65 -19.37 -17.18
CA TYR A 288 -0.60 -20.02 -16.83
C TYR A 288 -0.48 -20.85 -15.56
N ILE A 289 -1.36 -20.62 -14.60
CA ILE A 289 -1.42 -21.36 -13.34
C ILE A 289 -2.89 -21.74 -13.11
N PRO A 290 -3.23 -23.04 -13.02
CA PRO A 290 -4.62 -23.48 -12.92
C PRO A 290 -5.41 -22.80 -11.80
N ALA A 291 -4.82 -22.68 -10.61
CA ALA A 291 -5.45 -22.07 -9.45
C ALA A 291 -4.54 -21.09 -8.69
N VAL A 292 -5.14 -20.02 -8.18
CA VAL A 292 -4.48 -19.03 -7.32
C VAL A 292 -5.25 -18.90 -6.02
N VAL A 293 -4.54 -18.91 -4.89
CA VAL A 293 -5.08 -18.75 -3.54
C VAL A 293 -4.54 -17.50 -2.88
N VAL A 294 -5.43 -16.64 -2.40
CA VAL A 294 -5.07 -15.39 -1.72
C VAL A 294 -5.65 -15.35 -0.31
N LEU A 295 -4.79 -15.40 0.69
CA LEU A 295 -5.15 -15.36 2.12
C LEU A 295 -4.65 -14.05 2.76
N ASN A 296 -5.30 -13.60 3.83
CA ASN A 296 -4.95 -12.32 4.46
C ASN A 296 -3.61 -12.32 5.20
N SER A 297 -3.02 -13.49 5.47
CA SER A 297 -1.85 -13.64 6.35
C SER A 297 -0.80 -14.53 5.72
N VAL A 298 0.46 -14.09 5.78
CA VAL A 298 1.62 -14.90 5.33
C VAL A 298 1.65 -16.20 6.12
N ILE A 299 1.29 -16.17 7.40
CA ILE A 299 1.19 -17.38 8.23
C ILE A 299 0.10 -18.32 7.72
N ASN A 300 -1.06 -17.80 7.30
CA ASN A 300 -2.11 -18.65 6.73
C ASN A 300 -1.68 -19.25 5.39
N ALA A 301 -0.93 -18.51 4.57
CA ALA A 301 -0.36 -19.04 3.33
C ALA A 301 0.63 -20.20 3.62
N ILE A 302 1.53 -20.04 4.61
CA ILE A 302 2.45 -21.10 5.05
C ILE A 302 1.68 -22.32 5.58
N ARG A 303 0.66 -22.10 6.41
CA ARG A 303 -0.17 -23.19 6.95
C ARG A 303 -0.94 -23.94 5.88
N LEU A 304 -1.44 -23.23 4.87
CA LEU A 304 -2.12 -23.86 3.75
C LEU A 304 -1.15 -24.76 2.97
N GLU A 305 0.10 -24.32 2.76
CA GLU A 305 1.16 -25.18 2.19
C GLU A 305 1.31 -26.48 2.97
N ASP A 306 1.57 -26.34 4.27
CA ASP A 306 1.90 -27.47 5.14
C ASP A 306 0.74 -28.47 5.16
N ARG A 307 -0.51 -27.98 5.27
CA ARG A 307 -1.70 -28.84 5.19
C ARG A 307 -1.84 -29.50 3.82
N LEU A 308 -1.60 -28.82 2.70
CA LEU A 308 -1.71 -29.43 1.37
C LEU A 308 -0.64 -30.51 1.15
N LEU A 309 0.57 -30.31 1.68
CA LEU A 309 1.63 -31.33 1.66
C LEU A 309 1.22 -32.56 2.49
N GLU A 310 0.62 -32.36 3.67
CA GLU A 310 0.08 -33.44 4.51
C GLU A 310 -1.04 -34.23 3.80
N GLU A 311 -1.87 -33.56 3.00
CA GLU A 311 -2.93 -34.19 2.18
C GLU A 311 -2.39 -34.75 0.83
N GLY A 312 -1.07 -34.77 0.65
CA GLY A 312 -0.39 -35.48 -0.43
C GLY A 312 -0.15 -34.66 -1.70
N PHE A 313 -0.18 -33.33 -1.66
CA PHE A 313 0.45 -32.51 -2.70
C PHE A 313 1.97 -32.58 -2.58
N SER A 314 2.68 -32.44 -3.70
CA SER A 314 4.14 -32.33 -3.74
C SER A 314 4.60 -30.87 -3.72
N GLU A 315 5.84 -30.63 -3.28
CA GLU A 315 6.43 -29.29 -3.26
C GLU A 315 6.50 -28.65 -4.65
N ASN A 316 6.66 -29.45 -5.72
CA ASN A 316 6.71 -28.94 -7.09
C ASN A 316 5.34 -28.49 -7.61
N GLU A 317 4.25 -29.02 -7.04
CA GLU A 317 2.87 -28.63 -7.42
C GLU A 317 2.45 -27.28 -6.82
N LEU A 318 3.14 -26.82 -5.78
CA LEU A 318 2.79 -25.66 -4.98
C LEU A 318 3.85 -24.56 -5.12
N LEU A 319 3.40 -23.35 -5.40
CA LEU A 319 4.28 -22.17 -5.42
C LEU A 319 3.80 -21.13 -4.41
N ILE A 320 4.65 -20.78 -3.44
CA ILE A 320 4.27 -19.80 -2.40
C ILE A 320 4.96 -18.47 -2.62
N VAL A 321 4.15 -17.44 -2.76
CA VAL A 321 4.60 -16.06 -2.88
C VAL A 321 4.69 -15.44 -1.48
N ARG A 322 5.89 -15.55 -0.88
CA ARG A 322 6.23 -15.00 0.44
C ARG A 322 6.99 -13.67 0.31
N GLY A 323 6.30 -12.61 -0.10
CA GLY A 323 6.92 -11.30 -0.32
C GLY A 323 7.81 -11.22 -1.57
N LEU A 324 8.82 -10.35 -1.54
CA LEU A 324 9.50 -9.73 -2.70
C LEU A 324 10.32 -10.63 -3.64
N SER A 325 10.30 -11.96 -3.54
CA SER A 325 11.05 -12.85 -4.44
C SER A 325 10.20 -13.23 -5.67
N HIS A 326 10.21 -12.36 -6.66
CA HIS A 326 9.68 -12.61 -8.02
C HIS A 326 10.48 -13.66 -8.83
N ARG A 327 11.64 -14.11 -8.32
CA ARG A 327 12.49 -15.08 -9.04
C ARG A 327 11.81 -16.45 -9.12
N ASP A 328 11.01 -16.80 -8.13
CA ASP A 328 10.38 -18.13 -8.03
C ASP A 328 9.14 -18.25 -8.93
N ILE A 329 8.52 -17.12 -9.31
CA ILE A 329 7.29 -17.09 -10.13
C ILE A 329 7.58 -17.19 -11.64
N ARG A 330 8.75 -16.74 -12.10
CA ARG A 330 9.08 -16.72 -13.54
C ARG A 330 9.63 -18.04 -14.08
N GLN A 331 9.92 -19.00 -13.21
CA GLN A 331 10.31 -20.35 -13.61
C GLN A 331 9.16 -21.30 -13.28
N LYS A 332 8.05 -21.17 -14.03
CA LYS A 332 6.98 -22.15 -13.97
C LYS A 332 7.55 -23.52 -14.27
N GLN A 333 7.42 -24.44 -13.31
CA GLN A 333 7.61 -25.85 -13.59
C GLN A 333 6.29 -26.41 -14.15
N PRO A 334 6.31 -27.33 -15.13
CA PRO A 334 5.10 -27.92 -15.72
C PRO A 334 4.16 -28.54 -14.68
N GLU A 335 4.73 -28.95 -13.54
CA GLU A 335 4.05 -29.61 -12.43
C GLU A 335 3.28 -28.64 -11.53
N GLN A 336 3.50 -27.32 -11.65
CA GLN A 336 2.87 -26.32 -10.78
C GLN A 336 1.36 -26.18 -11.06
N LEU A 337 0.56 -26.50 -10.05
CA LEU A 337 -0.90 -26.45 -10.10
C LEU A 337 -1.47 -25.22 -9.40
N LEU A 338 -0.82 -24.79 -8.31
CA LEU A 338 -1.36 -23.81 -7.38
C LEU A 338 -0.32 -22.75 -7.01
N VAL A 339 -0.74 -21.49 -7.03
CA VAL A 339 -0.04 -20.43 -6.33
C VAL A 339 -0.77 -20.05 -5.05
N ILE A 340 -0.03 -19.94 -3.95
CA ILE A 340 -0.54 -19.46 -2.66
C ILE A 340 0.17 -18.16 -2.29
N GLY A 341 -0.57 -17.15 -1.88
CA GLY A 341 0.04 -15.94 -1.35
C GLY A 341 -0.93 -15.04 -0.61
N THR A 342 -0.50 -13.79 -0.45
CA THR A 342 -1.19 -12.77 0.34
C THR A 342 -1.50 -11.53 -0.49
N SER A 343 -1.59 -10.34 0.14
CA SER A 343 -1.79 -9.07 -0.55
C SER A 343 -0.75 -8.74 -1.62
N ALA A 344 0.42 -9.39 -1.58
CA ALA A 344 1.38 -9.35 -2.67
C ALA A 344 0.77 -9.78 -4.03
N ILE A 345 -0.12 -10.78 -4.02
CA ILE A 345 -0.84 -11.26 -5.22
C ILE A 345 -1.98 -10.31 -5.60
N GLU A 346 -2.68 -9.74 -4.60
CA GLU A 346 -3.83 -8.84 -4.82
C GLU A 346 -3.51 -7.67 -5.72
N VAL A 347 -2.29 -7.17 -5.63
CA VAL A 347 -1.87 -5.94 -6.28
C VAL A 347 -0.82 -6.27 -7.37
N GLY A 348 0.12 -7.17 -7.09
CA GLY A 348 1.41 -7.24 -7.78
C GLY A 348 1.72 -8.48 -8.60
N VAL A 349 0.75 -9.34 -8.98
CA VAL A 349 1.00 -10.39 -9.99
C VAL A 349 -0.21 -10.53 -10.94
N ASP A 350 0.03 -10.65 -12.24
CA ASP A 350 -1.00 -10.96 -13.25
C ASP A 350 -0.85 -12.42 -13.65
N PHE A 351 -1.70 -13.28 -13.11
CA PHE A 351 -1.73 -14.71 -13.45
C PHE A 351 -2.80 -14.96 -14.50
N LYS A 352 -2.52 -15.87 -15.44
CA LYS A 352 -3.58 -16.50 -16.22
C LYS A 352 -4.06 -17.70 -15.43
N CYS A 353 -5.23 -17.61 -14.81
CA CYS A 353 -5.82 -18.70 -14.05
C CYS A 353 -7.29 -18.91 -14.35
N ASP A 354 -7.74 -20.15 -14.15
CA ASP A 354 -9.14 -20.55 -14.26
C ASP A 354 -9.82 -20.48 -12.89
N TYR A 355 -9.10 -20.80 -11.81
CA TYR A 355 -9.63 -20.77 -10.45
C TYR A 355 -8.93 -19.72 -9.59
N LEU A 356 -9.74 -18.96 -8.85
CA LEU A 356 -9.28 -18.07 -7.80
C LEU A 356 -10.01 -18.41 -6.50
N LEU A 357 -9.26 -18.75 -5.46
CA LEU A 357 -9.77 -18.92 -4.11
C LEU A 357 -9.24 -17.77 -3.25
N PHE A 358 -10.11 -17.04 -2.56
CA PHE A 358 -9.62 -15.95 -1.72
C PHE A 358 -10.45 -15.67 -0.48
N GLU A 359 -9.74 -15.22 0.55
CA GLU A 359 -10.35 -14.68 1.76
C GLU A 359 -10.85 -13.26 1.48
N ALA A 360 -12.05 -12.89 1.94
CA ALA A 360 -12.59 -11.56 1.69
C ALA A 360 -13.28 -11.01 2.93
N LEU A 361 -12.59 -10.12 3.64
CA LEU A 361 -13.11 -9.46 4.84
C LEU A 361 -13.63 -8.04 4.56
N GLU A 362 -13.34 -7.47 3.39
CA GLU A 362 -13.80 -6.13 3.00
C GLU A 362 -14.12 -6.06 1.50
N ALA A 363 -14.99 -5.12 1.14
CA ALA A 363 -15.36 -4.87 -0.26
C ALA A 363 -14.17 -4.46 -1.16
N PRO A 364 -13.24 -3.55 -0.77
CA PRO A 364 -12.12 -3.18 -1.65
C PRO A 364 -11.19 -4.36 -1.96
N SER A 365 -10.75 -5.10 -0.93
CA SER A 365 -9.93 -6.31 -1.11
C SER A 365 -10.68 -7.39 -1.88
N PHE A 366 -11.99 -7.55 -1.63
CA PHE A 366 -12.84 -8.45 -2.42
C PHE A 366 -12.75 -8.10 -3.89
N MET A 367 -13.01 -6.84 -4.26
CA MET A 367 -13.06 -6.42 -5.66
C MET A 367 -11.68 -6.45 -6.32
N GLN A 368 -10.61 -6.15 -5.58
CA GLN A 368 -9.24 -6.26 -6.08
C GLN A 368 -8.86 -7.72 -6.36
N ARG A 369 -9.15 -8.64 -5.44
CA ARG A 369 -8.92 -10.09 -5.59
C ARG A 369 -9.78 -10.66 -6.71
N PHE A 370 -11.08 -10.41 -6.68
CA PHE A 370 -12.03 -10.85 -7.72
C PHE A 370 -11.64 -10.33 -9.11
N GLY A 371 -11.02 -9.16 -9.19
CA GLY A 371 -10.43 -8.61 -10.41
C GLY A 371 -9.24 -9.39 -10.99
N ARG A 372 -8.73 -10.43 -10.33
CA ARG A 372 -7.60 -11.26 -10.78
C ARG A 372 -8.01 -12.47 -11.61
N VAL A 373 -9.27 -12.88 -11.53
CA VAL A 373 -9.87 -13.90 -12.39
C VAL A 373 -10.78 -13.22 -13.41
N GLY A 374 -10.93 -13.82 -14.59
CA GLY A 374 -11.73 -13.23 -15.67
C GLY A 374 -10.97 -12.23 -16.55
N ARG A 375 -9.66 -11.99 -16.36
CA ARG A 375 -8.92 -11.00 -17.18
C ARG A 375 -8.62 -11.49 -18.60
N HIS A 376 -8.22 -12.74 -18.71
CA HIS A 376 -7.71 -13.33 -19.95
C HIS A 376 -8.66 -14.36 -20.55
N ARG A 377 -9.46 -15.00 -19.69
CA ARG A 377 -10.40 -16.08 -20.00
C ARG A 377 -11.51 -16.11 -18.94
N PRO A 378 -12.66 -16.76 -19.20
CA PRO A 378 -13.64 -17.06 -18.15
C PRO A 378 -13.00 -17.82 -16.99
N GLY A 379 -13.56 -17.69 -15.79
CA GLY A 379 -13.04 -18.43 -14.63
C GLY A 379 -14.03 -18.55 -13.49
N THR A 380 -13.58 -19.16 -12.38
CA THR A 380 -14.38 -19.42 -11.20
C THR A 380 -13.69 -18.86 -9.95
N ALA A 381 -14.45 -18.08 -9.17
CA ALA A 381 -14.04 -17.47 -7.93
C ALA A 381 -14.70 -18.16 -6.73
N TYR A 382 -13.89 -18.82 -5.90
CA TYR A 382 -14.27 -19.32 -4.59
C TYR A 382 -13.97 -18.26 -3.53
N ILE A 383 -14.98 -17.85 -2.78
CA ILE A 383 -14.91 -16.67 -1.91
C ILE A 383 -15.13 -17.07 -0.46
N ILE A 384 -14.06 -17.13 0.32
CA ILE A 384 -14.12 -17.36 1.77
C ILE A 384 -14.56 -16.04 2.43
N CYS A 385 -15.83 -15.95 2.81
CA CYS A 385 -16.45 -14.70 3.26
C CYS A 385 -17.34 -14.86 4.52
N PRO A 386 -17.65 -13.73 5.20
CA PRO A 386 -18.63 -13.69 6.28
C PRO A 386 -20.05 -14.10 5.86
N GLU A 387 -20.88 -14.52 6.81
CA GLU A 387 -22.22 -15.08 6.54
C GLU A 387 -23.17 -14.07 5.88
N ASN A 388 -23.09 -12.77 6.21
CA ASN A 388 -23.86 -11.71 5.56
C ASN A 388 -23.53 -11.59 4.07
N VAL A 389 -22.26 -11.73 3.70
CA VAL A 389 -21.79 -11.68 2.30
C VAL A 389 -22.23 -12.93 1.56
N ARG A 390 -22.06 -14.11 2.19
CA ARG A 390 -22.52 -15.39 1.64
C ARG A 390 -24.03 -15.35 1.33
N THR A 391 -24.83 -14.95 2.32
CA THR A 391 -26.28 -14.78 2.17
C THR A 391 -26.61 -13.76 1.08
N GLY A 392 -25.83 -12.69 0.99
CA GLY A 392 -25.94 -11.69 -0.08
C GLY A 392 -25.76 -12.29 -1.47
N ILE A 393 -24.67 -13.04 -1.69
CA ILE A 393 -24.35 -13.71 -2.96
C ILE A 393 -25.42 -14.74 -3.32
N GLU A 394 -25.84 -15.57 -2.36
CA GLU A 394 -26.84 -16.63 -2.58
C GLU A 394 -28.22 -16.09 -2.96
N ARG A 395 -28.54 -14.85 -2.57
CA ARG A 395 -29.81 -14.17 -2.89
C ARG A 395 -29.82 -13.44 -4.23
N LEU A 396 -28.68 -13.28 -4.89
CA LEU A 396 -28.65 -12.63 -6.19
C LEU A 396 -29.16 -13.56 -7.30
N ASP A 397 -29.60 -12.94 -8.41
CA ASP A 397 -30.01 -13.66 -9.61
C ASP A 397 -28.88 -14.52 -10.18
N LYS A 398 -29.22 -15.48 -11.07
CA LYS A 398 -28.22 -16.37 -11.67
C LYS A 398 -27.11 -15.62 -12.40
N GLU A 399 -27.44 -14.47 -12.98
CA GLU A 399 -26.53 -13.57 -13.71
C GLU A 399 -26.64 -12.15 -13.18
N VAL A 400 -25.51 -11.46 -13.08
CA VAL A 400 -25.43 -10.07 -12.62
C VAL A 400 -24.41 -9.30 -13.43
N THR A 401 -24.66 -8.01 -13.70
CA THR A 401 -23.62 -7.16 -14.29
C THR A 401 -22.48 -6.96 -13.30
N ARG A 402 -21.27 -6.71 -13.80
CA ARG A 402 -20.11 -6.47 -12.92
C ARG A 402 -20.25 -5.19 -12.10
N ASP A 403 -21.00 -4.21 -12.58
CA ASP A 403 -21.29 -2.95 -11.89
C ASP A 403 -22.28 -3.15 -10.74
N ASP A 404 -23.37 -3.87 -11.00
CA ASP A 404 -24.37 -4.18 -9.98
C ASP A 404 -23.78 -5.10 -8.91
N PHE A 405 -22.96 -6.08 -9.31
CA PHE A 405 -22.27 -6.96 -8.37
C PHE A 405 -21.33 -6.19 -7.45
N GLU A 406 -20.52 -5.29 -8.00
CA GLU A 406 -19.64 -4.43 -7.21
C GLU A 406 -20.44 -3.60 -6.20
N LYS A 407 -21.51 -2.94 -6.64
CA LYS A 407 -22.39 -2.17 -5.75
C LYS A 407 -22.93 -3.04 -4.61
N LYS A 408 -23.42 -4.24 -4.92
CA LYS A 408 -23.93 -5.19 -3.91
C LYS A 408 -22.86 -5.66 -2.95
N VAL A 409 -21.63 -5.90 -3.42
CA VAL A 409 -20.49 -6.24 -2.56
C VAL A 409 -20.25 -5.10 -1.56
N TYR A 410 -20.23 -3.84 -2.00
CA TYR A 410 -20.11 -2.71 -1.10
C TYR A 410 -21.30 -2.56 -0.13
N ASP A 411 -22.51 -2.99 -0.52
CA ASP A 411 -23.67 -3.02 0.37
C ASP A 411 -23.60 -4.14 1.44
N TRP A 412 -22.94 -5.27 1.14
CA TRP A 412 -22.86 -6.40 2.06
C TRP A 412 -21.80 -6.24 3.13
N TYR A 413 -20.67 -5.62 2.81
CA TYR A 413 -19.63 -5.31 3.78
C TYR A 413 -19.96 -4.01 4.52
N ALA A 414 -19.65 -3.95 5.81
CA ALA A 414 -19.64 -2.66 6.50
C ALA A 414 -18.71 -1.72 5.74
N THR A 415 -19.21 -0.54 5.34
CA THR A 415 -18.44 0.37 4.50
C THR A 415 -17.14 0.70 5.23
N PRO A 416 -15.98 0.34 4.65
CA PRO A 416 -14.71 0.68 5.24
C PRO A 416 -14.62 2.20 5.37
N GLU A 417 -14.65 2.80 6.58
CA GLU A 417 -14.45 4.25 6.69
C GLU A 417 -13.06 4.57 6.11
N SER A 418 -13.01 5.31 4.99
CA SER A 418 -11.76 5.85 4.42
C SER A 418 -11.13 6.93 5.33
N ARG A 419 -11.88 7.31 6.38
CA ARG A 419 -11.56 8.34 7.38
C ARG A 419 -11.02 9.64 6.75
N PRO A 420 -11.65 10.16 5.69
CA PRO A 420 -11.14 11.35 5.01
C PRO A 420 -11.29 12.59 5.88
N TRP A 421 -12.26 12.56 6.80
CA TRP A 421 -12.47 13.56 7.85
C TRP A 421 -11.23 13.79 8.72
N PHE A 422 -10.31 12.82 8.82
CA PHE A 422 -9.12 12.93 9.67
C PHE A 422 -8.27 14.16 9.33
N ILE A 423 -8.19 14.56 8.06
CA ILE A 423 -7.37 15.70 7.62
C ILE A 423 -7.79 17.03 8.25
N SER A 424 -9.08 17.16 8.61
CA SER A 424 -9.69 18.35 9.20
C SER A 424 -9.72 18.31 10.73
N THR A 425 -8.98 17.39 11.34
CA THR A 425 -8.89 17.27 12.79
C THR A 425 -7.60 17.84 13.35
N ARG A 426 -7.53 18.01 14.67
CA ARG A 426 -6.31 18.45 15.35
C ARG A 426 -5.18 17.45 15.11
N SER A 427 -5.45 16.15 15.24
CA SER A 427 -4.48 15.10 14.96
C SER A 427 -4.03 15.06 13.50
N GLY A 428 -4.95 15.28 12.54
CA GLY A 428 -4.58 15.38 11.12
C GLY A 428 -3.63 16.55 10.83
N LEU A 429 -3.88 17.70 11.44
CA LEU A 429 -2.99 18.85 11.34
C LEU A 429 -1.65 18.64 12.06
N ILE A 430 -1.62 17.90 13.18
CA ILE A 430 -0.37 17.48 13.82
C ILE A 430 0.45 16.60 12.87
N THR A 431 -0.18 15.66 12.17
CA THR A 431 0.47 14.83 11.15
C THR A 431 1.11 15.68 10.05
N VAL A 432 0.37 16.64 9.49
CA VAL A 432 0.86 17.54 8.45
C VAL A 432 2.00 18.44 8.96
N TYR A 433 1.79 19.08 10.11
CA TYR A 433 2.76 20.02 10.67
C TYR A 433 4.01 19.31 11.20
N ALA A 434 3.92 18.04 11.61
CA ALA A 434 5.11 17.24 11.95
C ALA A 434 6.06 17.11 10.76
N LEU A 435 5.54 16.95 9.52
CA LEU A 435 6.37 16.94 8.32
C LEU A 435 7.01 18.30 8.06
N VAL A 436 6.23 19.39 8.17
CA VAL A 436 6.74 20.77 8.02
C VAL A 436 7.84 21.06 9.03
N ASN A 437 7.58 20.80 10.31
CA ASN A 437 8.52 21.04 11.39
C ASN A 437 9.77 20.15 11.28
N ASN A 438 9.64 18.94 10.74
CA ASN A 438 10.78 18.08 10.39
C ASN A 438 11.67 18.70 9.33
N ILE A 439 11.09 19.25 8.25
CA ILE A 439 11.84 19.91 7.19
C ILE A 439 12.56 21.14 7.77
N ILE A 440 11.85 21.98 8.52
CA ILE A 440 12.42 23.17 9.20
C ILE A 440 13.59 22.77 10.10
N SER A 441 13.40 21.79 10.99
CA SER A 441 14.45 21.30 11.89
C SER A 441 15.67 20.82 11.13
N LYS A 442 15.47 20.10 10.02
CA LYS A 442 16.57 19.58 9.19
C LYS A 442 17.32 20.68 8.44
N VAL A 443 16.62 21.71 7.99
CA VAL A 443 17.26 22.90 7.40
C VAL A 443 18.10 23.60 8.45
N ILE A 444 17.58 23.83 9.66
CA ILE A 444 18.33 24.43 10.77
C ILE A 444 19.57 23.59 11.14
N ASP A 445 19.45 22.27 11.22
CA ASP A 445 20.55 21.37 11.61
C ASP A 445 21.71 21.36 10.60
N TYR A 446 21.42 21.49 9.30
CA TYR A 446 22.39 21.18 8.23
C TYR A 446 22.76 22.36 7.34
N TYR A 447 21.96 23.43 7.32
CA TYR A 447 22.24 24.59 6.48
C TYR A 447 23.31 25.47 7.12
N GLN A 448 24.37 25.77 6.36
CA GLN A 448 25.52 26.57 6.82
C GLN A 448 25.47 28.04 6.32
N GLY A 449 24.36 28.45 5.68
CA GLY A 449 24.20 29.82 5.17
C GLY A 449 23.68 30.81 6.23
N SER A 450 23.07 31.91 5.78
CA SER A 450 22.67 32.97 6.70
C SER A 450 21.43 32.60 7.53
N PRO A 451 21.29 33.12 8.77
CA PRO A 451 20.06 32.96 9.54
C PRO A 451 18.81 33.52 8.83
N GLU A 452 18.99 34.50 7.95
CA GLU A 452 17.92 35.11 7.15
C GLU A 452 17.33 34.12 6.14
N ASP A 453 18.17 33.33 5.46
CA ASP A 453 17.74 32.28 4.52
C ASP A 453 16.93 31.19 5.24
N ILE A 454 17.34 30.82 6.46
CA ILE A 454 16.63 29.82 7.27
C ILE A 454 15.23 30.33 7.63
N GLU A 455 15.13 31.60 8.05
CA GLU A 455 13.86 32.20 8.40
C GLU A 455 12.96 32.38 7.16
N GLU A 456 13.52 32.68 5.99
CA GLU A 456 12.77 32.71 4.72
C GLU A 456 12.18 31.33 4.39
N VAL A 457 12.99 30.27 4.45
CA VAL A 457 12.54 28.89 4.20
C VAL A 457 11.46 28.49 5.20
N LYS A 458 11.64 28.82 6.48
CA LYS A 458 10.65 28.56 7.53
C LYS A 458 9.33 29.27 7.25
N ASN A 459 9.36 30.57 7.00
CA ASN A 459 8.17 31.37 6.67
C ASN A 459 7.45 30.83 5.44
N LYS A 460 8.20 30.40 4.41
CA LYS A 460 7.62 29.79 3.21
C LYS A 460 6.92 28.46 3.53
N LEU A 461 7.52 27.60 4.34
CA LEU A 461 6.92 26.32 4.72
C LEU A 461 5.69 26.49 5.62
N GLU A 462 5.73 27.42 6.56
CA GLU A 462 4.59 27.78 7.42
C GLU A 462 3.43 28.33 6.59
N LEU A 463 3.69 29.24 5.63
CA LEU A 463 2.69 29.73 4.69
C LEU A 463 2.06 28.62 3.84
N ILE A 464 2.84 27.61 3.44
CA ILE A 464 2.30 26.45 2.70
C ILE A 464 1.35 25.64 3.59
N ALA A 465 1.66 25.49 4.88
CA ALA A 465 0.79 24.84 5.85
C ALA A 465 -0.50 25.65 6.09
N GLU A 466 -0.41 26.98 6.17
CA GLU A 466 -1.57 27.87 6.29
C GLU A 466 -2.51 27.73 5.10
N LYS A 467 -1.98 27.80 3.87
CA LYS A 467 -2.75 27.55 2.64
C LYS A 467 -3.38 26.16 2.58
N TYR A 468 -2.73 25.17 3.18
CA TYR A 468 -3.33 23.84 3.33
C TYR A 468 -4.54 23.89 4.28
N ALA A 469 -4.40 24.55 5.43
CA ALA A 469 -5.48 24.70 6.40
C ALA A 469 -6.66 25.52 5.88
N GLU A 470 -6.43 26.57 5.09
CA GLU A 470 -7.48 27.33 4.38
C GLU A 470 -8.30 26.41 3.45
N LYS A 471 -7.61 25.50 2.73
CA LYS A 471 -8.27 24.49 1.88
C LYS A 471 -9.05 23.42 2.65
N ILE A 472 -9.03 23.42 3.97
CA ILE A 472 -9.88 22.55 4.81
C ILE A 472 -10.64 23.31 5.90
N GLU A 473 -10.65 24.65 5.85
CA GLU A 473 -11.27 25.54 6.87
C GLU A 473 -10.81 25.26 8.31
N CYS A 474 -9.51 25.01 8.49
CA CYS A 474 -8.93 24.64 9.80
C CYS A 474 -7.80 25.57 10.26
N GLU A 475 -7.79 26.84 9.86
CA GLU A 475 -6.74 27.82 10.14
C GLU A 475 -6.53 28.02 11.65
N ARG A 476 -7.62 28.15 12.40
CA ARG A 476 -7.57 28.28 13.88
C ARG A 476 -6.99 27.03 14.55
N LEU A 477 -7.32 25.85 14.04
CA LEU A 477 -6.79 24.59 14.54
C LEU A 477 -5.30 24.48 14.24
N LEU A 478 -4.87 24.86 13.02
CA LEU A 478 -3.46 24.87 12.65
C LEU A 478 -2.66 25.82 13.54
N ALA A 479 -3.14 27.05 13.76
CA ALA A 479 -2.49 28.00 14.65
C ALA A 479 -2.29 27.42 16.07
N ALA A 480 -3.30 26.72 16.59
CA ALA A 480 -3.19 26.02 17.87
C ALA A 480 -2.14 24.89 17.83
N VAL A 481 -2.06 24.12 16.74
CA VAL A 481 -1.04 23.08 16.54
C VAL A 481 0.37 23.69 16.49
N CYS A 482 0.58 24.78 15.74
CA CYS A 482 1.87 25.48 15.68
C CYS A 482 2.35 25.92 17.08
N ILE A 483 1.45 26.48 17.90
CA ILE A 483 1.75 26.86 19.29
C ILE A 483 2.19 25.62 20.11
N GLN A 484 1.55 24.47 19.91
CA GLN A 484 1.88 23.25 20.64
C GLN A 484 3.27 22.71 20.26
N PHE A 485 3.62 22.75 18.97
CA PHE A 485 4.97 22.40 18.52
C PHE A 485 6.02 23.38 19.06
N ALA A 486 5.73 24.68 19.09
CA ALA A 486 6.62 25.67 19.71
C ALA A 486 6.83 25.41 21.22
N ARG A 487 5.76 25.04 21.94
CA ARG A 487 5.82 24.64 23.35
C ARG A 487 6.62 23.34 23.56
N ALA A 488 6.43 22.35 22.69
CA ALA A 488 7.24 21.12 22.69
C ALA A 488 8.72 21.45 22.45
N GLY A 489 9.02 22.35 21.50
CA GLY A 489 10.33 22.91 21.22
C GLY A 489 11.04 23.43 22.47
N ARG A 490 10.32 24.24 23.27
CA ARG A 490 10.78 24.83 24.56
C ARG A 490 10.89 23.85 25.72
N GLY A 491 10.55 22.58 25.52
CA GLY A 491 10.72 21.55 26.53
C GLY A 491 9.50 21.31 27.42
N ILE A 492 8.34 21.93 27.15
CA ILE A 492 7.15 21.81 28.01
C ILE A 492 6.64 20.36 28.01
N LYS A 493 6.65 19.71 29.19
CA LYS A 493 6.39 18.27 29.37
C LYS A 493 5.09 17.79 28.71
N GLU A 494 4.00 18.56 28.83
CA GLU A 494 2.68 18.23 28.24
C GLU A 494 2.72 18.00 26.72
N TYR A 495 3.63 18.67 26.00
CA TYR A 495 3.69 18.64 24.53
C TYR A 495 4.85 17.80 23.99
N GLN A 496 5.67 17.18 24.85
CA GLN A 496 6.86 16.43 24.43
C GLN A 496 6.53 15.25 23.51
N TRP A 497 5.34 14.67 23.64
CA TRP A 497 4.90 13.56 22.79
C TRP A 497 4.83 13.95 21.31
N LEU A 498 4.64 15.25 20.99
CA LEU A 498 4.68 15.74 19.61
C LEU A 498 6.05 15.53 18.98
N LYS A 499 7.14 15.69 19.75
CA LYS A 499 8.50 15.40 19.27
C LYS A 499 8.68 13.91 18.99
N VAL A 500 8.16 13.04 19.86
CA VAL A 500 8.21 11.58 19.65
C VAL A 500 7.49 11.19 18.37
N TYR A 501 6.28 11.71 18.16
CA TYR A 501 5.52 11.46 16.93
C TYR A 501 6.24 12.02 15.70
N GLN A 502 6.77 13.24 15.80
CA GLN A 502 7.57 13.86 14.76
C GLN A 502 8.81 13.01 14.39
N GLU A 503 9.48 12.40 15.36
CA GLU A 503 10.66 11.54 15.19
C GLU A 503 10.34 10.15 14.58
N LEU A 504 9.07 9.73 14.56
CA LEU A 504 8.67 8.54 13.79
C LEU A 504 9.07 8.74 12.32
N ASN A 505 8.63 9.87 11.76
CA ASN A 505 9.00 10.35 10.44
C ASN A 505 8.97 9.25 9.37
N THR A 506 7.82 8.56 9.29
CA THR A 506 7.47 7.54 8.30
C THR A 506 6.13 7.86 7.66
N PHE A 507 5.93 7.44 6.40
CA PHE A 507 4.66 7.62 5.71
C PHE A 507 3.55 6.80 6.37
N ARG A 508 3.83 5.50 6.59
CA ARG A 508 2.99 4.60 7.38
C ARG A 508 3.38 4.71 8.84
N THR A 509 2.51 5.27 9.65
CA THR A 509 2.71 5.48 11.09
C THR A 509 1.99 4.45 11.95
N SER A 510 1.38 3.42 11.35
CA SER A 510 0.88 2.24 12.07
C SER A 510 2.05 1.35 12.51
N LEU A 511 1.79 0.39 13.40
CA LEU A 511 2.82 -0.56 13.84
C LEU A 511 3.53 -1.21 12.64
N PRO A 512 4.87 -1.30 12.68
CA PRO A 512 5.64 -1.71 11.52
C PRO A 512 5.50 -3.21 11.25
N SER A 513 5.64 -3.61 9.98
CA SER A 513 6.06 -4.98 9.67
C SER A 513 7.47 -5.19 10.20
N ILE A 514 7.68 -6.25 10.98
CA ILE A 514 8.98 -6.57 11.56
C ILE A 514 9.57 -7.78 10.84
N ARG A 515 10.88 -7.73 10.61
CA ARG A 515 11.62 -8.87 10.09
C ARG A 515 11.84 -9.89 11.19
N VAL A 516 11.53 -11.15 10.90
CA VAL A 516 11.68 -12.26 11.84
C VAL A 516 12.60 -13.34 11.27
N TYR A 517 13.14 -14.16 12.16
CA TYR A 517 13.79 -15.43 11.85
C TYR A 517 12.91 -16.58 12.31
N ASP A 518 12.51 -17.45 11.41
CA ASP A 518 11.68 -18.60 11.69
C ASP A 518 12.51 -19.89 11.63
N TYR A 519 12.74 -20.48 12.80
CA TYR A 519 13.51 -21.72 12.91
C TYR A 519 12.80 -22.91 12.28
N ALA A 520 11.46 -22.96 12.32
CA ALA A 520 10.72 -24.04 11.68
C ALA A 520 10.87 -23.96 10.16
N GLU A 521 10.83 -22.75 9.59
CA GLU A 521 11.05 -22.55 8.17
C GLU A 521 12.48 -22.85 7.74
N LYS A 522 13.47 -22.48 8.57
CA LYS A 522 14.87 -22.85 8.35
C LYS A 522 15.04 -24.38 8.28
N GLU A 523 14.47 -25.11 9.23
CA GLU A 523 14.57 -26.57 9.29
C GLU A 523 13.86 -27.26 8.12
N LYS A 524 12.67 -26.75 7.74
CA LYS A 524 11.87 -27.32 6.66
C LYS A 524 12.42 -27.01 5.27
N ARG A 525 12.79 -25.75 5.02
CA ARG A 525 13.00 -25.23 3.65
C ARG A 525 14.39 -24.63 3.42
N GLY A 526 15.20 -24.47 4.47
CA GLY A 526 16.56 -23.96 4.40
C GLY A 526 16.70 -22.46 4.71
N GLU A 527 17.96 -22.00 4.78
CA GLU A 527 18.32 -20.68 5.31
C GLU A 527 17.68 -19.51 4.56
N GLN A 528 17.51 -19.60 3.24
CA GLN A 528 16.99 -18.50 2.44
C GLN A 528 15.52 -18.15 2.76
N TYR A 529 14.73 -19.09 3.29
CA TYR A 529 13.32 -18.88 3.62
C TYR A 529 13.10 -18.60 5.11
N ALA A 530 14.14 -18.73 5.92
CA ALA A 530 14.08 -18.54 7.36
C ALA A 530 13.79 -17.08 7.75
N SER A 531 13.98 -16.11 6.86
CA SER A 531 13.76 -14.70 7.19
C SER A 531 12.84 -13.97 6.22
N TYR A 532 11.82 -13.33 6.78
CA TYR A 532 10.82 -12.56 6.05
C TYR A 532 10.20 -11.48 6.94
N ASN A 533 9.47 -10.55 6.33
CA ASN A 533 8.72 -9.52 7.04
C ASN A 533 7.32 -10.02 7.37
N VAL A 534 6.86 -9.75 8.60
CA VAL A 534 5.51 -10.09 9.07
C VAL A 534 4.92 -8.92 9.85
N ASP A 535 3.61 -8.72 9.69
CA ASP A 535 2.87 -7.74 10.48
C ASP A 535 2.99 -8.02 11.99
N LEU A 536 3.24 -6.98 12.78
CA LEU A 536 3.51 -7.14 14.21
C LEU A 536 2.32 -7.72 14.96
N ILE A 537 1.09 -7.34 14.61
CA ILE A 537 -0.12 -7.88 15.25
C ILE A 537 -0.21 -9.38 14.98
N THR A 538 0.00 -9.76 13.72
CA THR A 538 -0.01 -11.13 13.25
C THR A 538 1.06 -11.98 13.95
N LEU A 539 2.27 -11.43 14.10
CA LEU A 539 3.36 -12.05 14.85
C LEU A 539 2.97 -12.27 16.32
N ILE A 540 2.53 -11.24 17.04
CA ILE A 540 2.19 -11.34 18.46
C ILE A 540 0.99 -12.29 18.65
N ARG A 541 0.03 -12.35 17.73
CA ARG A 541 -1.15 -13.22 17.88
C ARG A 541 -0.87 -14.70 17.65
N ARG A 542 0.24 -15.07 17.00
CA ARG A 542 0.42 -16.43 16.48
C ARG A 542 1.79 -17.05 16.69
N ALA A 543 2.82 -16.26 16.92
CA ALA A 543 4.18 -16.76 17.09
C ALA A 543 4.27 -17.76 18.24
N GLU A 544 4.97 -18.87 18.00
CA GLU A 544 5.37 -19.82 19.02
C GLU A 544 6.84 -19.61 19.38
N GLY A 545 7.14 -19.60 20.68
CA GLY A 545 8.51 -19.42 21.17
C GLY A 545 9.16 -18.10 20.74
N LEU A 546 8.38 -17.02 20.59
CA LEU A 546 8.85 -15.69 20.20
C LEU A 546 9.96 -15.23 21.16
N LYS A 547 11.15 -14.94 20.62
CA LYS A 547 12.33 -14.47 21.37
C LYS A 547 13.02 -13.35 20.61
N PHE A 548 13.84 -12.56 21.32
CA PHE A 548 14.76 -11.63 20.69
C PHE A 548 16.18 -12.20 20.78
N ASN A 549 16.87 -12.30 19.64
CA ASN A 549 18.25 -12.77 19.59
C ASN A 549 19.19 -11.63 19.19
N PRO A 550 19.97 -11.06 20.12
CA PRO A 550 20.86 -9.93 19.85
C PRO A 550 22.09 -10.33 19.00
N LYS A 551 22.40 -11.63 18.88
CA LYS A 551 23.57 -12.12 18.14
C LYS A 551 23.26 -12.44 16.68
N LEU A 552 21.99 -12.50 16.31
CA LEU A 552 21.56 -12.92 14.98
C LEU A 552 21.46 -11.69 14.06
N ASN A 553 22.48 -11.50 13.23
CA ASN A 553 22.69 -10.32 12.38
C ASN A 553 22.72 -10.71 10.89
N ILE A 554 21.61 -11.27 10.39
CA ILE A 554 21.55 -11.73 9.00
C ILE A 554 21.58 -10.54 8.02
N ASP A 555 21.06 -9.37 8.42
CA ASP A 555 21.05 -8.16 7.58
C ASP A 555 21.07 -6.82 8.36
N SER A 556 21.15 -6.84 9.69
CA SER A 556 21.25 -5.62 10.50
C SER A 556 22.12 -5.86 11.72
N SER A 557 22.77 -4.81 12.25
CA SER A 557 23.64 -4.88 13.42
C SER A 557 22.89 -4.88 14.77
N LYS A 558 21.56 -5.00 14.78
CA LYS A 558 20.71 -4.77 15.96
C LYS A 558 20.02 -6.02 16.51
N GLY A 559 20.44 -7.23 16.12
CA GLY A 559 19.74 -8.46 16.48
C GLY A 559 18.40 -8.62 15.78
N MET A 560 17.71 -9.75 15.98
CA MET A 560 16.46 -10.07 15.29
C MET A 560 15.47 -10.82 16.19
N LEU A 561 14.17 -10.62 15.95
CA LEU A 561 13.13 -11.48 16.52
C LEU A 561 13.22 -12.88 15.92
N THR A 562 13.06 -13.90 16.75
CA THR A 562 13.04 -15.29 16.32
C THR A 562 11.77 -15.98 16.78
N VAL A 563 11.29 -16.92 15.98
CA VAL A 563 10.12 -17.77 16.27
C VAL A 563 10.48 -19.23 16.04
N LYS A 564 9.82 -20.12 16.76
CA LYS A 564 9.88 -21.57 16.54
C LYS A 564 8.81 -22.05 15.53
N GLY A 565 8.13 -21.13 14.87
CA GLY A 565 6.96 -21.37 14.02
C GLY A 565 5.72 -20.62 14.52
N TYR A 566 4.55 -20.98 13.99
CA TYR A 566 3.28 -20.33 14.31
C TYR A 566 2.19 -21.33 14.65
N GLY A 567 1.38 -20.96 15.64
CA GLY A 567 0.30 -21.80 16.16
C GLY A 567 -1.10 -21.22 15.93
N LYS A 568 -2.01 -21.65 16.81
CA LYS A 568 -3.38 -21.13 16.91
C LYS A 568 -3.38 -19.67 17.34
N TYR A 569 -4.48 -18.96 17.11
CA TYR A 569 -4.65 -17.60 17.59
C TYR A 569 -4.56 -17.53 19.12
N LYS A 570 -3.71 -16.63 19.60
CA LYS A 570 -3.47 -16.35 21.01
C LYS A 570 -4.11 -15.03 21.40
N LYS A 571 -4.56 -14.94 22.64
CA LYS A 571 -5.09 -13.69 23.20
C LYS A 571 -3.93 -12.72 23.39
N VAL A 572 -4.06 -11.53 22.82
CA VAL A 572 -3.09 -10.45 22.98
C VAL A 572 -3.72 -9.34 23.80
N SER A 573 -2.99 -8.87 24.81
CA SER A 573 -3.44 -7.75 25.63
C SER A 573 -2.26 -6.91 26.09
N VAL A 574 -2.53 -5.67 26.49
CA VAL A 574 -1.53 -4.76 27.06
C VAL A 574 -1.83 -4.57 28.54
N LEU A 575 -0.80 -4.71 29.38
CA LEU A 575 -0.82 -4.38 30.81
C LEU A 575 0.12 -3.21 31.12
N GLY A 576 0.05 -2.71 32.35
CA GLY A 576 0.91 -1.62 32.83
C GLY A 576 0.31 -0.23 32.68
N LEU A 577 -1.03 -0.12 32.68
CA LEU A 577 -1.74 1.16 32.50
C LEU A 577 -2.82 1.38 33.58
N SER A 578 -2.62 0.83 34.78
CA SER A 578 -3.57 0.90 35.90
C SER A 578 -3.88 2.33 36.35
N SER A 579 -3.01 3.30 36.05
CA SER A 579 -3.15 4.73 36.36
C SER A 579 -3.91 5.55 35.30
N ILE A 580 -4.26 4.97 34.14
CA ILE A 580 -4.78 5.73 32.97
C ILE A 580 -6.32 5.77 32.90
N SER A 581 -7.04 5.04 33.77
CA SER A 581 -8.51 4.92 33.70
C SER A 581 -9.28 6.26 33.77
N GLU A 582 -8.68 7.32 34.32
CA GLU A 582 -9.28 8.67 34.39
C GLU A 582 -8.84 9.62 33.26
N ALA A 583 -7.95 9.17 32.37
CA ALA A 583 -7.30 10.00 31.36
C ALA A 583 -7.54 9.52 29.92
N TYR A 584 -8.68 8.83 29.69
CA TYR A 584 -9.09 8.36 28.36
C TYR A 584 -9.08 9.47 27.32
N GLY A 585 -8.64 9.12 26.11
CA GLY A 585 -8.56 10.05 24.99
C GLY A 585 -7.44 11.08 25.13
N ARG A 586 -6.44 10.89 25.99
CA ARG A 586 -5.17 11.64 25.93
C ARG A 586 -4.09 10.85 25.18
N VAL A 587 -3.11 11.58 24.66
CA VAL A 587 -1.92 11.00 24.02
C VAL A 587 -0.78 10.92 25.03
N PHE A 588 -0.17 9.74 25.13
CA PHE A 588 0.91 9.40 26.06
C PHE A 588 2.15 8.94 25.30
N GLN A 589 3.27 8.74 25.99
CA GLN A 589 4.52 8.20 25.45
C GLN A 589 4.93 6.96 26.22
N THR A 590 5.47 5.94 25.54
CA THR A 590 5.85 4.67 26.18
C THR A 590 6.97 4.84 27.21
N ILE A 591 7.85 5.84 27.07
CA ILE A 591 8.92 6.11 28.04
C ILE A 591 8.40 6.50 29.43
N ASP A 592 7.20 7.07 29.52
CA ASP A 592 6.57 7.46 30.78
C ASP A 592 5.92 6.25 31.50
N PHE A 593 5.84 5.09 30.84
CA PHE A 593 5.20 3.86 31.32
C PHE A 593 6.12 2.65 31.10
N PRO A 594 7.25 2.58 31.83
CA PRO A 594 8.22 1.48 31.69
C PRO A 594 7.64 0.09 32.00
N GLU A 595 6.53 0.03 32.73
CA GLU A 595 5.78 -1.18 33.04
C GLU A 595 4.90 -1.69 31.88
N LEU A 596 4.69 -0.87 30.84
CA LEU A 596 3.85 -1.21 29.69
C LEU A 596 4.39 -2.48 29.01
N SER A 597 3.58 -3.53 29.03
CA SER A 597 3.96 -4.85 28.52
C SER A 597 2.88 -5.41 27.61
N ILE A 598 3.31 -5.93 26.45
CA ILE A 598 2.45 -6.65 25.51
C ILE A 598 2.48 -8.14 25.88
N LEU A 599 1.33 -8.65 26.29
CA LEU A 599 1.13 -10.03 26.68
C LEU A 599 0.58 -10.87 25.53
N GLN A 600 1.07 -12.10 25.43
CA GLN A 600 0.52 -13.17 24.61
C GLN A 600 0.10 -14.32 25.55
N ASN A 601 -1.19 -14.67 25.59
CA ASN A 601 -1.77 -15.61 26.55
C ASN A 601 -1.27 -15.36 27.99
N ASP A 602 -1.36 -14.10 28.42
CA ASP A 602 -0.96 -13.64 29.75
C ASP A 602 0.56 -13.70 30.07
N HIS A 603 1.41 -14.04 29.09
CA HIS A 603 2.87 -14.01 29.21
C HIS A 603 3.50 -12.82 28.48
N CYS A 604 4.48 -12.16 29.11
CA CYS A 604 5.20 -11.04 28.50
C CYS A 604 5.93 -11.48 27.22
N THR A 605 5.74 -10.70 26.16
CA THR A 605 6.43 -10.94 24.88
C THR A 605 7.73 -10.15 24.79
N PRO A 606 8.77 -10.65 24.09
CA PRO A 606 9.96 -9.87 23.77
C PRO A 606 9.66 -8.67 22.86
N VAL A 607 8.49 -8.66 22.20
CA VAL A 607 8.01 -7.50 21.45
C VAL A 607 7.80 -6.30 22.38
N SER A 608 7.42 -6.52 23.63
CA SER A 608 7.38 -5.46 24.64
C SER A 608 8.73 -4.76 24.75
N HIS A 609 9.83 -5.53 24.79
CA HIS A 609 11.18 -4.96 24.76
C HIS A 609 11.51 -4.20 23.47
N ILE A 610 11.00 -4.63 22.32
CA ILE A 610 11.22 -3.91 21.06
C ILE A 610 10.45 -2.60 21.01
N MET A 611 9.22 -2.61 21.54
CA MET A 611 8.42 -1.41 21.75
C MET A 611 9.00 -0.48 22.82
N THR A 612 9.96 -0.94 23.65
CA THR A 612 10.75 -0.08 24.55
C THR A 612 12.10 0.36 23.97
N LEU A 613 12.60 -0.23 22.87
CA LEU A 613 13.83 0.22 22.20
C LEU A 613 13.69 1.59 21.53
N LYS A 614 12.45 1.98 21.20
CA LYS A 614 12.11 3.31 20.68
C LYS A 614 10.94 3.85 21.50
N ASN A 615 10.95 5.15 21.77
CA ASN A 615 9.80 5.80 22.37
C ASN A 615 8.67 5.90 21.34
N HIS A 616 7.46 5.53 21.72
CA HIS A 616 6.26 5.55 20.87
C HIS A 616 5.17 6.36 21.55
N ILE A 617 4.28 6.97 20.75
CA ILE A 617 3.07 7.56 21.34
C ILE A 617 1.96 6.52 21.41
N PHE A 618 1.03 6.67 22.35
CA PHE A 618 -0.15 5.83 22.42
C PHE A 618 -1.38 6.57 22.95
N THR A 619 -2.56 6.01 22.70
CA THR A 619 -3.84 6.52 23.21
C THR A 619 -4.68 5.37 23.70
N VAL A 620 -5.36 5.58 24.82
CA VAL A 620 -6.26 4.60 25.43
C VAL A 620 -7.69 5.15 25.43
N VAL A 621 -8.66 4.32 25.07
CA VAL A 621 -10.09 4.67 25.02
C VAL A 621 -10.94 3.50 25.57
N PRO A 622 -12.15 3.74 26.10
CA PRO A 622 -13.03 2.66 26.56
C PRO A 622 -13.49 1.75 25.41
N LYS A 623 -13.68 0.45 25.67
CA LYS A 623 -14.31 -0.48 24.71
C LYS A 623 -15.80 -0.19 24.57
N GLY A 624 -16.36 -0.55 23.41
CA GLY A 624 -17.81 -0.50 23.14
C GLY A 624 -18.35 0.89 22.81
N LEU A 625 -17.50 1.92 22.77
CA LEU A 625 -17.88 3.30 22.48
C LEU A 625 -18.09 3.54 20.98
N PHE A 626 -17.38 2.78 20.14
CA PHE A 626 -17.52 2.74 18.68
C PHE A 626 -16.95 1.42 18.16
N GLU A 627 -17.39 1.01 16.96
CA GLU A 627 -16.78 -0.14 16.29
C GLU A 627 -15.40 0.22 15.76
N VAL A 628 -14.41 -0.60 16.12
CA VAL A 628 -13.05 -0.47 15.60
C VAL A 628 -12.84 -1.52 14.53
N ASP A 629 -12.66 -1.06 13.31
CA ASP A 629 -12.29 -1.91 12.19
C ASP A 629 -10.82 -2.36 12.28
N TRP A 630 -10.53 -3.55 11.74
CA TRP A 630 -9.22 -4.21 11.79
C TRP A 630 -8.08 -3.40 11.16
N ARG A 631 -8.39 -2.47 10.24
CA ARG A 631 -7.42 -1.51 9.67
C ARG A 631 -6.88 -0.51 10.69
N LEU A 632 -7.56 -0.32 11.84
CA LEU A 632 -6.99 0.42 12.96
C LEU A 632 -6.30 -0.57 13.91
N PRO A 633 -4.95 -0.59 13.97
CA PRO A 633 -4.21 -1.54 14.79
C PRO A 633 -4.36 -1.21 16.29
N VAL A 634 -5.41 -1.74 16.91
CA VAL A 634 -5.71 -1.64 18.35
C VAL A 634 -5.44 -2.94 19.09
N PHE A 635 -5.07 -2.81 20.37
CA PHE A 635 -4.93 -3.93 21.29
C PHE A 635 -5.94 -3.81 22.44
N PRO A 636 -6.50 -4.92 22.92
CA PRO A 636 -7.22 -4.97 24.17
C PRO A 636 -6.32 -4.58 25.37
N CYS A 637 -6.80 -3.69 26.23
CA CYS A 637 -6.18 -3.34 27.51
C CYS A 637 -7.26 -3.31 28.60
N GLY A 638 -7.53 -4.45 29.24
CA GLY A 638 -8.66 -4.58 30.17
C GLY A 638 -10.01 -4.25 29.50
N GLN A 639 -10.74 -3.29 30.07
CA GLN A 639 -11.98 -2.71 29.52
C GLN A 639 -11.76 -1.61 28.48
N SER A 640 -10.52 -1.43 28.02
CA SER A 640 -10.09 -0.36 27.12
C SER A 640 -9.45 -0.91 25.86
N LEU A 641 -9.28 -0.05 24.85
CA LEU A 641 -8.48 -0.27 23.65
C LEU A 641 -7.29 0.68 23.69
N ILE A 642 -6.12 0.20 23.23
CA ILE A 642 -4.91 0.99 23.05
C ILE A 642 -4.43 0.91 21.60
N ALA A 643 -4.02 2.05 21.04
CA ALA A 643 -3.31 2.12 19.76
C ALA A 643 -2.02 2.92 19.91
N PHE A 644 -1.07 2.68 19.00
CA PHE A 644 0.24 3.33 18.97
C PHE A 644 0.41 4.23 17.74
N ASP A 645 1.25 5.24 17.87
CA ASP A 645 1.71 6.10 16.78
C ASP A 645 0.56 6.74 15.97
N GLY A 646 0.51 6.60 14.65
CA GLY A 646 -0.58 7.19 13.87
C GLY A 646 -1.95 6.57 14.15
N ALA A 647 -1.97 5.30 14.55
CA ALA A 647 -3.21 4.69 15.00
C ALA A 647 -3.68 5.26 16.35
N ALA A 648 -2.76 5.72 17.21
CA ALA A 648 -3.10 6.44 18.42
C ALA A 648 -3.84 7.75 18.10
N LEU A 649 -3.34 8.51 17.12
CA LEU A 649 -3.98 9.74 16.66
C LEU A 649 -5.36 9.50 16.05
N LEU A 650 -5.53 8.46 15.24
CA LEU A 650 -6.83 8.09 14.69
C LEU A 650 -7.81 7.65 15.80
N LEU A 651 -7.34 6.84 16.75
CA LEU A 651 -8.14 6.38 17.89
C LEU A 651 -8.57 7.54 18.78
N HIS A 652 -7.68 8.52 18.99
CA HIS A 652 -7.95 9.75 19.72
C HIS A 652 -9.12 10.52 19.10
N GLU A 653 -9.06 10.80 17.79
CA GLU A 653 -10.11 11.57 17.11
C GLU A 653 -11.43 10.80 17.00
N LEU A 654 -11.37 9.48 16.80
CA LEU A 654 -12.58 8.63 16.87
C LEU A 654 -13.27 8.73 18.23
N TYR A 655 -12.49 8.73 19.32
CA TYR A 655 -13.04 8.91 20.66
C TYR A 655 -13.67 10.29 20.86
N LEU A 656 -13.01 11.37 20.42
CA LEU A 656 -13.56 12.72 20.51
C LEU A 656 -14.86 12.88 19.72
N LYS A 657 -14.90 12.36 18.48
CA LYS A 657 -16.08 12.44 17.61
C LYS A 657 -17.30 11.76 18.23
N ASN A 658 -17.12 10.59 18.83
CA ASN A 658 -18.22 9.84 19.46
C ASN A 658 -18.63 10.41 20.82
N LYS A 659 -17.68 10.96 21.60
CA LYS A 659 -18.00 11.65 22.86
C LYS A 659 -18.89 12.87 22.65
N THR A 660 -18.64 13.62 21.57
CA THR A 660 -19.41 14.82 21.22
C THR A 660 -20.82 14.51 20.70
N CYS A 661 -21.07 13.28 20.21
CA CYS A 661 -22.40 12.84 19.80
C CYS A 661 -23.27 12.32 20.95
N MET A 662 -22.68 12.05 22.12
CA MET A 662 -23.38 11.56 23.32
C MET A 662 -23.77 12.68 24.30
N THR A 663 -23.25 13.89 24.08
CA THR A 663 -23.56 15.13 24.81
C THR A 663 -24.38 16.05 23.94
#